data_AF-Q4K7M6-F1
#
_entry.id   AF-Q4K7M6-F1
#
_cell.length_a   1.000
_cell.length_b   1.000
_cell.length_c   1.000
_cell.angle_alpha   90.00
_cell.angle_beta   90.00
_cell.angle_gamma   90.00
#
_symmetry.space_group_name_H-M   'P 1'
#
loop_
_entity.id
_entity.type
_entity.pdbx_description
1 polymer ?
#
loop_
_entity_poly.entity_id
_entity_poly.type
_entity_poly.pdbx_seq_one_letter_code
_entity_poly.pdbx_strand_id
1 'polypeptide(L)'
;MMNRQPVLIEKAVFDGYDFGIQMPFIEGANKVLLRRGGFFIRRGEHPLNRHWRIPKNKLNSELDLVFHELIELGQDRFTESWQSFQEKLEQAQASPQRDAFIWGMQLRIAPLAGRGVLLSGDYHPGVVAVARRMRGVFLGKSTSWRIDASAELVRSNLILELGLAEEQIGLLDIVQELLDDGSVAPAEGIPRISLGGPPQEAMEATSTEEVSNEIYLAAVSPIERTEYSAQAISKALEGYSLLDHQPAGIAHLLQRTSALLADDMGLGKTRQAVIAAHIRAAGLPILVVTLSSLLINWEREIHVVYPAATVAQQKFAPEAQWMIINYERLGDYVTVAERYAVMVIDEAHRLKEPTALWTRHGFDIAAKIPNRYLLTGTPILNRETELHTLLRLSGHSIGQLPLKDFCEQFSGSPEFRQNLRAQLGDWMLRRRKDVLPGLKSKQRQLLAIAMSDEERRQYDVIRLEDKPIFARLGALRFYLEQLKIRIAMDLLSELDPDDKVILFCEFKPTVAALKALCEEAGIGHVTLVGSDSPAKRQKAIDRFQQDPDCRVFICTTSAAGTGNNLTAANYVFFLGLPWTPGQQDQAEDRAYRNGQLRMVIVKIPLIEASIDQQLWELLLAKRQVSLELIEPEGQQEALAKTLLAASMGH
;
A
#
# COMPACT_ATOMS: atom_id res chain seq x y z
N MET A 1 -21.03 -49.82 -16.11
CA MET A 1 -21.41 -48.47 -15.63
C MET A 1 -21.38 -47.55 -16.85
N MET A 2 -22.54 -47.06 -17.30
CA MET A 2 -22.59 -46.15 -18.45
C MET A 2 -21.75 -44.90 -18.15
N ASN A 3 -20.71 -44.67 -18.96
CA ASN A 3 -19.94 -43.42 -18.97
C ASN A 3 -20.89 -42.28 -19.35
N ARG A 4 -21.44 -41.57 -18.36
CA ARG A 4 -22.10 -40.29 -18.62
C ARG A 4 -21.01 -39.30 -18.99
N GLN A 5 -21.01 -38.83 -20.25
CA GLN A 5 -20.16 -37.72 -20.67
C GLN A 5 -20.43 -36.50 -19.77
N PRO A 6 -19.40 -35.69 -19.46
CA PRO A 6 -19.55 -34.59 -18.52
C PRO A 6 -20.56 -33.56 -19.05
N VAL A 7 -21.37 -33.03 -18.14
CA VAL A 7 -22.30 -31.94 -18.38
C VAL A 7 -21.58 -30.60 -18.22
N LEU A 8 -22.04 -29.57 -18.93
CA LEU A 8 -21.40 -28.24 -18.91
C LEU A 8 -21.64 -27.55 -17.57
N ILE A 9 -22.87 -27.61 -17.07
CA ILE A 9 -23.24 -27.16 -15.73
C ILE A 9 -23.37 -28.38 -14.82
N GLU A 10 -22.47 -28.49 -13.83
CA GLU A 10 -22.53 -29.49 -12.77
C GLU A 10 -23.60 -29.12 -11.75
N LYS A 11 -23.62 -27.85 -11.32
CA LYS A 11 -24.60 -27.29 -10.40
C LYS A 11 -24.87 -25.83 -10.74
N ALA A 12 -26.11 -25.40 -10.59
CA ALA A 12 -26.52 -24.01 -10.66
C ALA A 12 -27.27 -23.66 -9.37
N VAL A 13 -26.94 -22.49 -8.81
CA VAL A 13 -27.61 -21.89 -7.66
C VAL A 13 -27.98 -20.47 -8.03
N PHE A 14 -29.07 -19.95 -7.49
CA PHE A 14 -29.54 -18.59 -7.76
C PHE A 14 -30.05 -17.96 -6.47
N ASP A 15 -29.62 -16.75 -6.15
CA ASP A 15 -29.98 -16.06 -4.89
C ASP A 15 -31.14 -15.06 -5.03
N GLY A 16 -31.71 -14.94 -6.24
CA GLY A 16 -32.67 -13.89 -6.58
C GLY A 16 -32.09 -12.77 -7.46
N TYR A 17 -30.77 -12.63 -7.51
CA TYR A 17 -30.05 -11.55 -8.19
C TYR A 17 -28.90 -12.05 -9.07
N ASP A 18 -28.12 -12.99 -8.57
CA ASP A 18 -26.93 -13.54 -9.19
C ASP A 18 -27.02 -15.07 -9.25
N PHE A 19 -26.38 -15.64 -10.28
CA PHE A 19 -26.22 -17.08 -10.45
C PHE A 19 -24.87 -17.54 -9.95
N GLY A 20 -24.84 -18.71 -9.31
CA GLY A 20 -23.64 -19.50 -9.03
C GLY A 20 -23.59 -20.69 -9.95
N ILE A 21 -22.61 -20.76 -10.83
CA ILE A 21 -22.45 -21.86 -11.78
C ILE A 21 -21.20 -22.64 -11.42
N GLN A 22 -21.37 -23.90 -11.05
CA GLN A 22 -20.28 -24.86 -10.97
C GLN A 22 -20.16 -25.58 -12.31
N MET A 23 -18.96 -25.54 -12.87
CA MET A 23 -18.64 -26.16 -14.15
C MET A 23 -17.26 -26.81 -14.11
N PRO A 24 -17.01 -27.83 -14.95
CA PRO A 24 -15.69 -28.41 -15.12
C PRO A 24 -14.70 -27.36 -15.64
N PHE A 25 -13.41 -27.61 -15.45
CA PHE A 25 -12.39 -26.73 -16.00
C PHE A 25 -12.42 -26.78 -17.54
N ILE A 26 -12.65 -25.62 -18.14
CA ILE A 26 -12.58 -25.36 -19.58
C ILE A 26 -11.59 -24.23 -19.79
N GLU A 27 -10.58 -24.47 -20.62
CA GLU A 27 -9.59 -23.45 -20.94
C GLU A 27 -10.27 -22.28 -21.68
N GLY A 28 -10.02 -21.05 -21.21
CA GLY A 28 -10.62 -19.85 -21.78
C GLY A 28 -12.03 -19.49 -21.27
N ALA A 29 -12.74 -20.40 -20.59
CA ALA A 29 -14.08 -20.10 -20.04
C ALA A 29 -14.09 -18.97 -19.00
N ASN A 30 -12.97 -18.78 -18.30
CA ASN A 30 -12.82 -17.62 -17.39
C ASN A 30 -12.98 -16.27 -18.13
N LYS A 31 -12.50 -16.15 -19.37
CA LYS A 31 -12.64 -14.91 -20.17
C LYS A 31 -14.11 -14.68 -20.53
N VAL A 32 -14.84 -15.73 -20.86
CA VAL A 32 -16.28 -15.70 -21.19
C VAL A 32 -17.09 -15.16 -20.02
N LEU A 33 -16.82 -15.64 -18.80
CA LEU A 33 -17.58 -15.29 -17.60
C LEU A 33 -17.14 -13.95 -16.99
N LEU A 34 -15.84 -13.62 -17.01
CA LEU A 34 -15.33 -12.32 -16.53
C LEU A 34 -15.87 -11.14 -17.36
N ARG A 35 -15.98 -11.29 -18.69
CA ARG A 35 -16.56 -10.25 -19.58
C ARG A 35 -17.99 -9.87 -19.18
N ARG A 36 -18.71 -10.77 -18.52
CA ARG A 36 -20.10 -10.60 -18.07
C ARG A 36 -20.21 -10.20 -16.60
N GLY A 37 -19.12 -9.70 -16.03
CA GLY A 37 -19.04 -9.28 -14.62
C GLY A 37 -19.04 -10.44 -13.64
N GLY A 38 -18.80 -11.67 -14.12
CA GLY A 38 -18.69 -12.83 -13.26
C GLY A 38 -17.36 -12.87 -12.50
N PHE A 39 -17.33 -13.52 -11.35
CA PHE A 39 -16.09 -13.80 -10.62
C PHE A 39 -16.11 -15.20 -10.01
N PHE A 40 -14.92 -15.78 -9.84
CA PHE A 40 -14.77 -17.15 -9.35
C PHE A 40 -14.55 -17.18 -7.84
N ILE A 41 -15.35 -17.98 -7.13
CA ILE A 41 -15.24 -18.16 -5.68
C ILE A 41 -14.11 -19.16 -5.40
N ARG A 42 -12.96 -18.64 -4.95
CA ARG A 42 -11.73 -19.41 -4.67
C ARG A 42 -11.53 -19.79 -3.19
N ARG A 43 -12.34 -19.24 -2.29
CA ARG A 43 -12.19 -19.45 -0.84
C ARG A 43 -12.69 -20.84 -0.48
N GLY A 44 -11.83 -21.65 0.12
CA GLY A 44 -12.13 -23.03 0.50
C GLY A 44 -13.28 -23.17 1.50
N GLU A 45 -13.46 -22.16 2.34
CA GLU A 45 -14.46 -22.10 3.41
C GLU A 45 -15.85 -21.64 2.94
N HIS A 46 -15.94 -21.06 1.73
CA HIS A 46 -17.22 -20.60 1.20
C HIS A 46 -18.10 -21.82 0.83
N PRO A 47 -19.39 -21.88 1.20
CA PRO A 47 -20.27 -23.02 0.90
C PRO A 47 -20.34 -23.36 -0.60
N LEU A 48 -20.27 -22.32 -1.44
CA LEU A 48 -20.19 -22.41 -2.90
C LEU A 48 -18.76 -22.31 -3.46
N ASN A 49 -17.77 -22.85 -2.75
CA ASN A 49 -16.41 -22.97 -3.28
C ASN A 49 -16.45 -23.60 -4.69
N ARG A 50 -15.65 -23.05 -5.60
CA ARG A 50 -15.57 -23.44 -7.03
C ARG A 50 -16.78 -23.08 -7.90
N HIS A 51 -17.66 -22.20 -7.45
CA HIS A 51 -18.70 -21.62 -8.29
C HIS A 51 -18.23 -20.31 -8.93
N TRP A 52 -18.74 -20.02 -10.13
CA TRP A 52 -18.73 -18.70 -10.73
C TRP A 52 -19.98 -17.93 -10.31
N ARG A 53 -19.82 -16.80 -9.62
CA ARG A 53 -20.93 -15.87 -9.34
C ARG A 53 -21.06 -14.89 -10.51
N ILE A 54 -22.25 -14.78 -11.08
CA ILE A 54 -22.52 -13.98 -12.29
C ILE A 54 -23.85 -13.23 -12.15
N PRO A 55 -23.94 -11.94 -12.46
CA PRO A 55 -25.20 -11.20 -12.39
C PRO A 55 -26.27 -11.75 -13.34
N LYS A 56 -27.49 -11.96 -12.86
CA LYS A 56 -28.62 -12.51 -13.66
C LYS A 56 -28.82 -11.76 -14.96
N ASN A 57 -28.85 -10.43 -14.91
CA ASN A 57 -29.13 -9.61 -16.08
C ASN A 57 -28.03 -9.74 -17.15
N LYS A 58 -26.79 -9.99 -16.73
CA LYS A 58 -25.64 -10.16 -17.64
C LYS A 58 -25.55 -11.57 -18.21
N LEU A 59 -26.02 -12.57 -17.47
CA LEU A 59 -26.10 -13.94 -17.95
C LEU A 59 -27.30 -14.13 -18.89
N ASN A 60 -28.48 -13.66 -18.50
CA ASN A 60 -29.72 -13.86 -19.25
C ASN A 60 -29.77 -13.07 -20.56
N SER A 61 -29.09 -11.91 -20.66
CA SER A 61 -29.13 -11.07 -21.86
C SER A 61 -28.46 -11.72 -23.08
N GLU A 62 -27.58 -12.70 -22.85
CA GLU A 62 -26.75 -13.33 -23.89
C GLU A 62 -26.60 -14.84 -23.61
N LEU A 63 -27.67 -15.46 -23.07
CA LEU A 63 -27.58 -16.81 -22.53
C LEU A 63 -27.19 -17.85 -23.60
N ASP A 64 -27.72 -17.66 -24.81
CA ASP A 64 -27.44 -18.44 -26.01
C ASP A 64 -25.97 -18.33 -26.43
N LEU A 65 -25.45 -17.10 -26.48
CA LEU A 65 -24.04 -16.85 -26.79
C LEU A 65 -23.12 -17.47 -25.75
N VAL A 66 -23.46 -17.37 -24.46
CA VAL A 66 -22.67 -18.00 -23.38
C VAL A 66 -22.61 -19.51 -23.56
N PHE A 67 -23.74 -20.16 -23.85
CA PHE A 67 -23.75 -21.59 -24.09
C PHE A 67 -22.88 -21.98 -25.29
N HIS A 68 -23.05 -21.31 -26.43
CA HIS A 68 -22.29 -21.62 -27.63
C HIS A 68 -20.78 -21.38 -27.46
N GLU A 69 -20.37 -20.25 -26.87
CA GLU A 69 -18.96 -19.97 -26.56
C GLU A 69 -18.35 -21.06 -25.65
N LEU A 70 -19.09 -21.52 -24.64
CA LEU A 70 -18.61 -22.53 -23.70
C LEU A 70 -18.55 -23.94 -24.31
N ILE A 71 -19.51 -24.30 -25.15
CA ILE A 71 -19.51 -25.58 -25.89
C ILE A 71 -18.37 -25.60 -26.92
N GLU A 72 -18.16 -24.50 -27.65
CA GLU A 72 -17.07 -24.37 -28.62
C GLU A 72 -15.69 -24.52 -27.95
N LEU A 73 -15.47 -23.81 -26.83
CA LEU A 73 -14.26 -23.97 -26.01
C LEU A 73 -14.11 -25.39 -25.44
N GLY A 74 -15.21 -26.11 -25.29
CA GLY A 74 -15.26 -27.48 -24.81
C GLY A 74 -14.81 -28.54 -25.82
N GLN A 75 -14.67 -28.21 -27.12
CA GLN A 75 -14.22 -29.12 -28.19
C GLN A 75 -14.88 -30.51 -28.11
N ASP A 76 -16.22 -30.57 -28.15
CA ASP A 76 -17.03 -31.81 -28.08
C ASP A 76 -16.89 -32.64 -26.79
N ARG A 77 -16.24 -32.12 -25.74
CA ARG A 77 -16.14 -32.81 -24.43
C ARG A 77 -17.47 -32.94 -23.69
N PHE A 78 -18.45 -32.11 -24.00
CA PHE A 78 -19.71 -32.03 -23.27
C PHE A 78 -20.89 -32.39 -24.17
N THR A 79 -21.84 -33.18 -23.66
CA THR A 79 -23.09 -33.53 -24.35
C THR A 79 -24.28 -32.70 -23.88
N GLU A 80 -24.03 -31.55 -23.27
CA GLU A 80 -25.08 -30.67 -22.79
C GLU A 80 -25.85 -30.10 -23.99
N SER A 81 -27.17 -30.35 -24.05
CA SER A 81 -28.03 -29.68 -25.02
C SER A 81 -28.38 -28.27 -24.54
N TRP A 82 -28.66 -27.37 -25.48
CA TRP A 82 -29.13 -26.00 -25.17
C TRP A 82 -30.35 -26.03 -24.23
N GLN A 83 -31.30 -26.92 -24.50
CA GLN A 83 -32.50 -27.09 -23.68
C GLN A 83 -32.15 -27.52 -22.24
N SER A 84 -31.25 -28.48 -22.06
CA SER A 84 -30.85 -28.94 -20.73
C SER A 84 -30.06 -27.88 -19.95
N PHE A 85 -29.20 -27.11 -20.64
CA PHE A 85 -28.49 -25.98 -20.06
C PHE A 85 -29.46 -24.91 -19.54
N GLN A 86 -30.46 -24.56 -20.34
CA GLN A 86 -31.51 -23.61 -19.98
C GLN A 86 -32.36 -24.13 -18.81
N GLU A 87 -32.81 -25.38 -18.88
CA GLU A 87 -33.63 -26.02 -17.83
C GLU A 87 -32.91 -26.01 -16.47
N LYS A 88 -31.59 -26.22 -16.41
CA LYS A 88 -30.83 -26.18 -15.14
C LYS A 88 -30.82 -24.78 -14.51
N LEU A 89 -30.72 -23.74 -15.32
CA LEU A 89 -30.76 -22.36 -14.84
C LEU A 89 -32.18 -21.93 -14.46
N GLU A 90 -33.18 -22.38 -15.21
CA GLU A 90 -34.60 -22.19 -14.88
C GLU A 90 -34.98 -22.91 -13.59
N GLN A 91 -34.49 -24.13 -13.37
CA GLN A 91 -34.68 -24.87 -12.12
C GLN A 91 -34.05 -24.13 -10.93
N ALA A 92 -32.82 -23.62 -11.08
CA ALA A 92 -32.19 -22.79 -10.05
C ALA A 92 -33.00 -21.50 -9.79
N GLN A 93 -33.57 -20.87 -10.83
CA GLN A 93 -34.45 -19.71 -10.67
C GLN A 93 -35.79 -20.05 -10.02
N ALA A 94 -36.34 -21.25 -10.27
CA ALA A 94 -37.61 -21.70 -9.70
C ALA A 94 -37.51 -22.01 -8.21
N SER A 95 -36.32 -22.33 -7.70
CA SER A 95 -36.06 -22.54 -6.28
C SER A 95 -34.84 -21.73 -5.80
N PRO A 96 -34.99 -20.41 -5.60
CA PRO A 96 -33.87 -19.55 -5.21
C PRO A 96 -33.34 -19.88 -3.81
N GLN A 97 -32.02 -19.98 -3.70
CA GLN A 97 -31.30 -20.07 -2.44
C GLN A 97 -30.78 -18.69 -2.06
N ARG A 98 -31.58 -17.94 -1.29
CA ARG A 98 -31.33 -16.52 -0.98
C ARG A 98 -29.99 -16.25 -0.27
N ASP A 99 -29.52 -17.20 0.53
CA ASP A 99 -28.30 -17.08 1.33
C ASP A 99 -26.99 -17.44 0.59
N ALA A 100 -27.08 -17.83 -0.69
CA ALA A 100 -25.99 -18.41 -1.46
C ALA A 100 -24.70 -17.55 -1.52
N PHE A 101 -24.82 -16.22 -1.57
CA PHE A 101 -23.68 -15.30 -1.77
C PHE A 101 -23.53 -14.23 -0.69
N ILE A 102 -24.11 -14.46 0.48
CA ILE A 102 -24.02 -13.57 1.64
C ILE A 102 -23.11 -14.13 2.75
N TRP A 103 -22.33 -15.17 2.45
CA TRP A 103 -21.41 -15.77 3.41
C TRP A 103 -20.32 -14.78 3.85
N GLY A 104 -20.25 -14.52 5.16
CA GLY A 104 -19.33 -13.54 5.75
C GLY A 104 -19.72 -12.08 5.54
N MET A 105 -20.90 -11.82 4.96
CA MET A 105 -21.43 -10.48 4.73
C MET A 105 -21.86 -9.83 6.06
N GLN A 106 -21.57 -8.54 6.22
CA GLN A 106 -21.93 -7.75 7.39
C GLN A 106 -22.63 -6.44 7.01
N LEU A 107 -23.80 -6.21 7.61
CA LEU A 107 -24.61 -5.00 7.45
C LEU A 107 -24.81 -4.30 8.80
N ARG A 108 -25.02 -2.99 8.75
CA ARG A 108 -25.32 -2.16 9.91
C ARG A 108 -26.50 -1.25 9.65
N ILE A 109 -27.41 -1.17 10.61
CA ILE A 109 -28.56 -0.26 10.59
C ILE A 109 -28.43 0.71 11.76
N ALA A 110 -28.39 2.00 11.46
CA ALA A 110 -28.33 3.07 12.45
C ALA A 110 -29.66 3.86 12.45
N PRO A 111 -30.37 4.01 13.57
CA PRO A 111 -31.55 4.87 13.64
C PRO A 111 -31.16 6.33 13.36
N LEU A 112 -32.02 7.09 12.67
CA LEU A 112 -31.80 8.53 12.47
C LEU A 112 -32.54 9.36 13.53
N ALA A 113 -32.04 10.57 13.84
CA ALA A 113 -32.62 11.56 14.75
C ALA A 113 -34.02 12.01 14.30
N GLY A 114 -34.13 12.18 12.98
CA GLY A 114 -35.40 12.38 12.31
C GLY A 114 -36.10 11.04 12.06
N ARG A 115 -36.92 10.99 11.02
CA ARG A 115 -37.61 9.78 10.61
C ARG A 115 -36.67 8.90 9.76
N GLY A 116 -36.51 7.63 10.13
CA GLY A 116 -35.83 6.61 9.32
C GLY A 116 -34.56 6.02 9.93
N VAL A 117 -33.78 5.33 9.10
CA VAL A 117 -32.50 4.69 9.43
C VAL A 117 -31.47 4.87 8.32
N LEU A 118 -30.22 4.58 8.65
CA LEU A 118 -29.11 4.42 7.71
C LEU A 118 -28.70 2.96 7.63
N LEU A 119 -28.65 2.43 6.42
CA LEU A 119 -28.19 1.07 6.11
C LEU A 119 -26.82 1.14 5.42
N SER A 120 -25.81 0.55 6.03
CA SER A 120 -24.42 0.50 5.52
C SER A 120 -23.83 -0.91 5.63
N GLY A 121 -22.73 -1.18 4.95
CA GLY A 121 -22.02 -2.46 5.00
C GLY A 121 -21.65 -2.99 3.62
N ASP A 122 -21.47 -4.30 3.54
CA ASP A 122 -21.06 -4.98 2.31
C ASP A 122 -22.08 -4.79 1.16
N TYR A 123 -21.55 -4.72 -0.06
CA TYR A 123 -22.38 -4.56 -1.24
C TYR A 123 -23.06 -5.87 -1.65
N HIS A 124 -24.39 -5.81 -1.85
CA HIS A 124 -25.15 -6.88 -2.48
C HIS A 124 -26.32 -6.30 -3.29
N PRO A 125 -26.63 -6.82 -4.50
CA PRO A 125 -27.77 -6.33 -5.29
C PRO A 125 -29.11 -6.36 -4.55
N GLY A 126 -29.35 -7.39 -3.73
CA GLY A 126 -30.56 -7.47 -2.92
C GLY A 126 -30.63 -6.45 -1.78
N VAL A 127 -29.51 -6.02 -1.20
CA VAL A 127 -29.49 -4.89 -0.24
C VAL A 127 -29.94 -3.61 -0.93
N VAL A 128 -29.43 -3.37 -2.15
CA VAL A 128 -29.85 -2.23 -2.98
C VAL A 128 -31.34 -2.32 -3.34
N ALA A 129 -31.84 -3.51 -3.65
CA ALA A 129 -33.24 -3.73 -3.97
C ALA A 129 -34.16 -3.45 -2.78
N VAL A 130 -33.80 -3.94 -1.58
CA VAL A 130 -34.53 -3.64 -0.33
C VAL A 130 -34.53 -2.14 -0.08
N ALA A 131 -33.35 -1.50 -0.12
CA ALA A 131 -33.24 -0.06 0.11
C ALA A 131 -34.10 0.74 -0.88
N ARG A 132 -34.06 0.44 -2.17
CA ARG A 132 -34.88 1.11 -3.20
C ARG A 132 -36.38 0.85 -3.04
N ARG A 133 -36.78 -0.38 -2.71
CA ARG A 133 -38.20 -0.73 -2.46
C ARG A 133 -38.76 0.06 -1.28
N MET A 134 -37.92 0.31 -0.28
CA MET A 134 -38.23 1.14 0.88
C MET A 134 -38.01 2.65 0.61
N ARG A 135 -37.90 3.05 -0.67
CA ARG A 135 -37.69 4.44 -1.12
C ARG A 135 -36.43 5.10 -0.55
N GLY A 136 -35.40 4.31 -0.27
CA GLY A 136 -34.15 4.78 0.27
C GLY A 136 -33.32 5.58 -0.74
N VAL A 137 -32.57 6.56 -0.23
CA VAL A 137 -31.65 7.41 -0.99
C VAL A 137 -30.22 7.04 -0.63
N PHE A 138 -29.38 6.79 -1.62
CA PHE A 138 -27.97 6.49 -1.39
C PHE A 138 -27.17 7.76 -1.14
N LEU A 139 -26.41 7.76 -0.05
CA LEU A 139 -25.55 8.86 0.39
C LEU A 139 -24.10 8.49 0.06
N GLY A 140 -23.54 9.13 -0.97
CA GLY A 140 -22.20 8.80 -1.47
C GLY A 140 -21.07 9.12 -0.48
N LYS A 141 -21.24 10.14 0.37
CA LYS A 141 -20.22 10.56 1.36
C LYS A 141 -20.08 9.56 2.50
N SER A 142 -21.18 9.03 3.01
CA SER A 142 -21.21 8.04 4.11
C SER A 142 -21.28 6.60 3.62
N THR A 143 -21.35 6.38 2.31
CA THR A 143 -21.51 5.04 1.67
C THR A 143 -22.69 4.24 2.26
N SER A 144 -23.80 4.93 2.54
CA SER A 144 -24.96 4.35 3.23
C SER A 144 -26.28 4.71 2.54
N TRP A 145 -27.31 3.92 2.77
CA TRP A 145 -28.67 4.20 2.32
C TRP A 145 -29.48 4.84 3.45
N ARG A 146 -30.02 6.04 3.23
CA ARG A 146 -31.06 6.60 4.11
C ARG A 146 -32.40 5.99 3.73
N ILE A 147 -33.09 5.35 4.68
CA ILE A 147 -34.38 4.70 4.47
C ILE A 147 -35.37 5.24 5.49
N ASP A 148 -36.51 5.76 5.04
CA ASP A 148 -37.55 6.29 5.95
C ASP A 148 -38.46 5.17 6.51
N ALA A 149 -37.89 4.31 7.35
CA ALA A 149 -38.56 3.18 8.01
C ALA A 149 -37.89 2.85 9.36
N SER A 150 -38.52 2.02 10.20
CA SER A 150 -37.90 1.56 11.46
C SER A 150 -36.75 0.58 11.20
N ALA A 151 -35.82 0.49 12.16
CA ALA A 151 -34.68 -0.41 12.08
C ALA A 151 -35.10 -1.88 12.00
N GLU A 152 -36.12 -2.27 12.76
CA GLU A 152 -36.69 -3.61 12.79
C GLU A 152 -37.32 -3.94 11.44
N LEU A 153 -38.00 -2.98 10.80
CA LEU A 153 -38.62 -3.19 9.50
C LEU A 153 -37.56 -3.33 8.40
N VAL A 154 -36.50 -2.53 8.42
CA VAL A 154 -35.38 -2.67 7.47
C VAL A 154 -34.67 -4.00 7.68
N ARG A 155 -34.36 -4.36 8.93
CA ARG A 155 -33.74 -5.64 9.30
C ARG A 155 -34.60 -6.82 8.83
N SER A 156 -35.90 -6.79 9.11
CA SER A 156 -36.82 -7.86 8.71
C SER A 156 -36.89 -8.01 7.19
N ASN A 157 -36.93 -6.91 6.44
CA ASN A 157 -36.92 -6.96 4.98
C ASN A 157 -35.59 -7.51 4.41
N LEU A 158 -34.45 -7.18 5.04
CA LEU A 158 -33.15 -7.73 4.65
C LEU A 158 -33.07 -9.24 4.90
N ILE A 159 -33.55 -9.70 6.06
CA ILE A 159 -33.61 -11.13 6.40
C ILE A 159 -34.56 -11.86 5.43
N LEU A 160 -35.75 -11.33 5.16
CA LEU A 160 -36.72 -11.95 4.26
C LEU A 160 -36.25 -11.99 2.80
N GLU A 161 -35.57 -10.93 2.33
CA GLU A 161 -35.13 -10.85 0.92
C GLU A 161 -33.86 -11.67 0.65
N LEU A 162 -32.92 -11.70 1.61
CA LEU A 162 -31.58 -12.28 1.43
C LEU A 162 -31.31 -13.53 2.27
N GLY A 163 -32.14 -13.84 3.27
CA GLY A 163 -31.86 -14.94 4.21
C GLY A 163 -30.68 -14.66 5.15
N LEU A 164 -30.35 -13.39 5.43
CA LEU A 164 -29.30 -13.02 6.38
C LEU A 164 -29.61 -13.54 7.78
N ALA A 165 -28.60 -14.03 8.50
CA ALA A 165 -28.73 -14.29 9.92
C ALA A 165 -28.78 -12.96 10.70
N GLU A 166 -29.47 -12.93 11.85
CA GLU A 166 -29.58 -11.71 12.66
C GLU A 166 -28.21 -11.18 13.10
N GLU A 167 -27.27 -12.07 13.39
CA GLU A 167 -25.89 -11.75 13.77
C GLU A 167 -25.11 -11.02 12.67
N GLN A 168 -25.54 -11.13 11.40
CA GLN A 168 -24.93 -10.43 10.27
C GLN A 168 -25.46 -8.99 10.09
N ILE A 169 -26.44 -8.59 10.90
CA ILE A 169 -27.05 -7.25 10.85
C ILE A 169 -26.90 -6.59 12.22
N GLY A 170 -25.88 -5.76 12.38
CA GLY A 170 -25.70 -4.95 13.58
C GLY A 170 -26.73 -3.82 13.64
N LEU A 171 -27.49 -3.73 14.73
CA LEU A 171 -28.26 -2.53 15.06
C LEU A 171 -27.39 -1.64 15.94
N LEU A 172 -27.28 -0.37 15.57
CA LEU A 172 -26.60 0.62 16.41
C LEU A 172 -27.61 1.24 17.38
N ASP A 173 -27.23 1.33 18.65
CA ASP A 173 -28.06 1.93 19.70
C ASP A 173 -28.03 3.47 19.67
N ILE A 174 -27.14 4.05 18.86
CA ILE A 174 -26.91 5.50 18.78
C ILE A 174 -27.68 6.07 17.58
N VAL A 175 -28.57 7.01 17.88
CA VAL A 175 -29.37 7.77 16.91
C VAL A 175 -28.48 8.77 16.15
N GLN A 176 -28.63 8.82 14.82
CA GLN A 176 -27.77 9.56 13.89
C GLN A 176 -28.54 10.73 13.24
N GLU A 177 -28.04 11.96 13.27
CA GLU A 177 -28.55 13.09 12.48
C GLU A 177 -27.97 13.12 11.06
N LEU A 178 -28.79 13.48 10.07
CA LEU A 178 -28.34 13.70 8.70
C LEU A 178 -28.18 15.20 8.46
N LEU A 179 -26.96 15.62 8.12
CA LEU A 179 -26.64 17.02 7.82
C LEU A 179 -27.06 17.40 6.39
N ASP A 180 -27.30 18.69 6.15
CA ASP A 180 -27.79 19.23 4.86
C ASP A 180 -26.87 18.90 3.66
N ASP A 181 -25.60 18.63 3.93
CA ASP A 181 -24.60 18.28 2.93
C ASP A 181 -24.53 16.77 2.61
N GLY A 182 -25.41 15.97 3.22
CA GLY A 182 -25.52 14.52 3.06
C GLY A 182 -24.57 13.69 3.92
N SER A 183 -23.86 14.31 4.87
CA SER A 183 -23.08 13.61 5.90
C SER A 183 -23.94 13.24 7.11
N VAL A 184 -23.44 12.35 7.97
CA VAL A 184 -24.19 11.77 9.10
C VAL A 184 -23.40 12.00 10.37
N ALA A 185 -24.05 12.51 11.42
CA ALA A 185 -23.50 12.74 12.75
C ALA A 185 -24.38 12.07 13.83
N PRO A 186 -23.94 11.89 15.09
CA PRO A 186 -24.82 11.46 16.20
C PRO A 186 -25.78 12.57 16.64
N ALA A 187 -26.98 12.21 17.10
CA ALA A 187 -28.05 13.16 17.41
C ALA A 187 -28.07 13.59 18.88
N GLU A 188 -27.40 14.71 19.20
CA GLU A 188 -27.78 15.68 20.24
C GLU A 188 -26.78 16.87 20.28
N GLY A 189 -27.26 18.13 20.26
CA GLY A 189 -26.63 19.21 21.06
C GLY A 189 -26.09 20.53 20.46
N ILE A 190 -26.90 21.31 19.70
CA ILE A 190 -26.92 22.81 19.58
C ILE A 190 -25.80 23.57 18.77
N PRO A 191 -25.97 24.86 18.37
CA PRO A 191 -26.05 25.32 16.97
C PRO A 191 -24.91 26.29 16.55
N ARG A 192 -24.79 26.64 15.25
CA ARG A 192 -24.40 28.00 14.80
C ARG A 192 -24.50 28.19 13.29
N ILE A 193 -25.28 29.20 12.89
CA ILE A 193 -25.22 29.84 11.56
C ILE A 193 -24.60 31.23 11.76
N SER A 194 -23.56 31.55 10.98
CA SER A 194 -23.32 32.83 10.26
C SER A 194 -21.97 32.73 9.53
N LEU A 195 -21.96 32.66 8.20
CA LEU A 195 -21.83 33.75 7.21
C LEU A 195 -20.44 34.41 7.18
N GLY A 196 -19.87 34.47 5.97
CA GLY A 196 -18.50 34.87 5.69
C GLY A 196 -18.07 36.26 6.17
N GLY A 197 -16.76 36.40 6.35
CA GLY A 197 -16.05 37.61 6.76
C GLY A 197 -14.75 37.25 7.48
N PRO A 198 -13.69 38.09 7.43
CA PRO A 198 -12.30 37.68 7.63
C PRO A 198 -11.93 37.40 9.10
N PRO A 199 -10.77 36.75 9.34
CA PRO A 199 -10.50 35.92 10.51
C PRO A 199 -9.90 36.73 11.67
N GLN A 200 -10.10 36.29 12.93
CA GLN A 200 -9.01 36.31 13.91
C GLN A 200 -9.25 35.51 15.19
N GLU A 201 -8.16 34.80 15.52
CA GLU A 201 -7.55 34.45 16.82
C GLU A 201 -8.26 33.54 17.85
N ALA A 202 -7.45 32.58 18.30
CA ALA A 202 -7.76 31.48 19.21
C ALA A 202 -7.85 31.94 20.67
N MET A 203 -8.68 31.28 21.48
CA MET A 203 -8.22 30.33 22.51
C MET A 203 -9.35 29.76 23.36
N GLU A 204 -9.12 28.48 23.67
CA GLU A 204 -9.45 27.72 24.87
C GLU A 204 -10.88 27.22 25.13
N ALA A 205 -10.89 25.90 25.29
CA ALA A 205 -12.01 25.00 25.41
C ALA A 205 -12.65 25.04 26.80
N THR A 206 -13.89 24.58 26.87
CA THR A 206 -14.24 23.64 27.95
C THR A 206 -15.20 22.58 27.42
N SER A 207 -14.78 21.35 27.68
CA SER A 207 -15.28 20.05 27.26
C SER A 207 -16.68 19.71 27.75
N THR A 208 -17.44 18.99 26.93
CA THR A 208 -18.02 17.68 27.32
C THR A 208 -18.40 16.86 26.07
N GLU A 209 -17.55 15.87 25.80
CA GLU A 209 -17.82 14.47 25.40
C GLU A 209 -18.64 14.18 24.13
N GLU A 210 -17.91 14.13 23.01
CA GLU A 210 -18.31 13.55 21.71
C GLU A 210 -18.02 12.04 21.66
N VAL A 211 -18.99 11.23 21.22
CA VAL A 211 -18.76 9.80 20.93
C VAL A 211 -18.05 9.67 19.57
N SER A 212 -16.78 9.26 19.60
CA SER A 212 -15.88 9.16 18.46
C SER A 212 -16.21 7.96 17.54
N ASN A 213 -16.31 8.20 16.22
CA ASN A 213 -16.34 7.15 15.18
C ASN A 213 -14.95 6.52 15.01
N GLU A 214 -14.44 5.85 16.04
CA GLU A 214 -13.09 5.28 16.05
C GLU A 214 -12.98 3.97 15.27
N ILE A 215 -11.96 3.87 14.41
CA ILE A 215 -11.57 2.63 13.77
C ILE A 215 -10.89 1.73 14.82
N TYR A 216 -11.60 0.67 15.23
CA TYR A 216 -11.08 -0.34 16.14
C TYR A 216 -9.95 -1.13 15.51
N LEU A 217 -8.76 -0.98 16.09
CA LEU A 217 -7.60 -1.83 15.88
C LEU A 217 -7.31 -2.55 17.21
N ALA A 218 -6.75 -3.76 17.16
CA ALA A 218 -6.43 -4.51 18.37
C ALA A 218 -5.54 -3.67 19.31
N ALA A 219 -5.84 -3.72 20.61
CA ALA A 219 -5.03 -3.05 21.61
C ALA A 219 -3.66 -3.72 21.71
N VAL A 220 -2.60 -2.92 21.72
CA VAL A 220 -1.22 -3.40 21.79
C VAL A 220 -0.61 -2.99 23.13
N SER A 221 0.17 -3.88 23.75
CA SER A 221 0.83 -3.62 25.03
C SER A 221 1.73 -2.37 24.96
N PRO A 222 1.75 -1.53 26.02
CA PRO A 222 2.62 -0.35 26.09
C PRO A 222 4.11 -0.66 25.90
N ILE A 223 4.86 0.37 25.54
CA ILE A 223 6.33 0.30 25.47
C ILE A 223 6.90 0.28 26.89
N GLU A 224 7.77 -0.69 27.15
CA GLU A 224 8.47 -0.84 28.43
C GLU A 224 9.98 -0.82 28.19
N ARG A 225 10.73 -0.33 29.18
CA ARG A 225 12.18 -0.47 29.21
C ARG A 225 12.55 -1.88 29.63
N THR A 226 13.52 -2.44 28.95
CA THR A 226 14.01 -3.79 29.22
C THR A 226 15.13 -3.79 30.26
N GLU A 227 15.50 -4.98 30.69
CA GLU A 227 16.60 -5.29 31.60
C GLU A 227 18.01 -5.06 31.00
N TYR A 228 18.11 -4.78 29.69
CA TYR A 228 19.38 -4.67 28.99
C TYR A 228 20.10 -3.35 29.30
N SER A 229 21.13 -3.42 30.15
CA SER A 229 22.02 -2.29 30.43
C SER A 229 22.98 -2.02 29.26
N ALA A 230 23.47 -0.79 29.13
CA ALA A 230 24.46 -0.43 28.11
C ALA A 230 25.71 -1.32 28.15
N GLN A 231 26.16 -1.71 29.35
CA GLN A 231 27.30 -2.59 29.54
C GLN A 231 27.02 -4.03 29.08
N ALA A 232 25.83 -4.57 29.40
CA ALA A 232 25.42 -5.89 28.95
C ALA A 232 25.30 -5.96 27.42
N ILE A 233 24.74 -4.91 26.81
CA ILE A 233 24.66 -4.79 25.35
C ILE A 233 26.06 -4.73 24.74
N SER A 234 26.95 -3.85 25.23
CA SER A 234 28.32 -3.75 24.72
C SER A 234 29.02 -5.10 24.72
N LYS A 235 28.93 -5.85 25.83
CA LYS A 235 29.51 -7.19 25.95
C LYS A 235 28.90 -8.19 24.97
N ALA A 236 27.58 -8.15 24.78
CA ALA A 236 26.89 -9.00 23.81
C ALA A 236 27.31 -8.69 22.36
N LEU A 237 27.79 -7.46 22.09
CA LEU A 237 28.15 -7.02 20.75
C LEU A 237 29.62 -7.26 20.35
N GLU A 238 30.50 -7.62 21.29
CA GLU A 238 31.96 -7.81 21.05
C GLU A 238 32.28 -8.80 19.91
N GLY A 239 31.40 -9.78 19.66
CA GLY A 239 31.57 -10.79 18.61
C GLY A 239 31.12 -10.38 17.21
N TYR A 240 30.50 -9.21 17.03
CA TYR A 240 29.95 -8.79 15.74
C TYR A 240 30.84 -7.75 15.06
N SER A 241 31.13 -7.97 13.78
CA SER A 241 31.69 -6.91 12.92
C SER A 241 30.57 -5.92 12.58
N LEU A 242 30.64 -4.70 13.12
CA LEU A 242 29.63 -3.65 12.97
C LEU A 242 30.29 -2.33 12.52
N LEU A 243 29.51 -1.49 11.83
CA LEU A 243 29.90 -0.09 11.58
C LEU A 243 29.73 0.73 12.87
N ASP A 244 30.50 1.81 13.03
CA ASP A 244 30.55 2.60 14.26
C ASP A 244 29.19 3.06 14.79
N HIS A 245 28.24 3.38 13.90
CA HIS A 245 26.90 3.77 14.32
C HIS A 245 26.04 2.57 14.75
N GLN A 246 26.21 1.39 14.18
CA GLN A 246 25.29 0.26 14.34
C GLN A 246 25.08 -0.20 15.80
N PRO A 247 26.10 -0.23 16.69
CA PRO A 247 25.90 -0.58 18.11
C PRO A 247 24.83 0.26 18.80
N ALA A 248 24.77 1.57 18.53
CA ALA A 248 23.77 2.45 19.14
C ALA A 248 22.33 2.12 18.69
N GLY A 249 22.14 1.66 17.45
CA GLY A 249 20.79 1.26 16.99
C GLY A 249 20.38 -0.13 17.47
N ILE A 250 21.33 -1.05 17.63
CA ILE A 250 21.06 -2.33 18.31
C ILE A 250 20.68 -2.08 19.78
N ALA A 251 21.41 -1.20 20.46
CA ALA A 251 21.09 -0.81 21.83
C ALA A 251 19.70 -0.19 21.94
N HIS A 252 19.34 0.72 21.01
CA HIS A 252 18.02 1.35 20.97
C HIS A 252 16.87 0.35 20.87
N LEU A 253 17.03 -0.69 20.04
CA LEU A 253 16.05 -1.78 19.90
C LEU A 253 16.02 -2.69 21.14
N LEU A 254 17.18 -3.00 21.73
CA LEU A 254 17.24 -3.92 22.88
C LEU A 254 16.71 -3.31 24.17
N GLN A 255 16.85 -1.99 24.37
CA GLN A 255 16.47 -1.28 25.59
C GLN A 255 14.95 -1.09 25.75
N ARG A 256 14.16 -1.40 24.72
CA ARG A 256 12.70 -1.23 24.72
C ARG A 256 12.00 -2.45 24.15
N THR A 257 10.80 -2.74 24.63
CA THR A 257 9.94 -3.76 24.02
C THR A 257 9.52 -3.36 22.60
N SER A 258 9.31 -2.07 22.33
CA SER A 258 9.10 -1.58 20.97
C SER A 258 9.82 -0.28 20.70
N ALA A 259 10.36 -0.15 19.50
CA ALA A 259 11.12 1.01 19.05
C ALA A 259 11.09 1.13 17.52
N LEU A 260 11.26 2.36 17.04
CA LEU A 260 11.39 2.68 15.62
C LEU A 260 12.86 2.95 15.28
N LEU A 261 13.42 2.15 14.38
CA LEU A 261 14.71 2.42 13.76
C LEU A 261 14.48 3.08 12.39
N ALA A 262 14.60 4.41 12.38
CA ALA A 262 14.30 5.28 11.25
C ALA A 262 15.54 5.79 10.49
N ASP A 263 16.69 5.12 10.66
CA ASP A 263 17.93 5.38 9.92
C ASP A 263 17.70 5.49 8.40
N ASP A 264 18.50 6.31 7.74
CA ASP A 264 18.53 6.39 6.28
C ASP A 264 18.75 5.02 5.62
N MET A 265 18.28 4.91 4.37
CA MET A 265 18.42 3.68 3.61
C MET A 265 19.88 3.35 3.34
N GLY A 266 20.28 2.11 3.60
CA GLY A 266 21.66 1.68 3.39
C GLY A 266 22.58 1.77 4.59
N LEU A 267 22.12 2.27 5.74
CA LEU A 267 22.87 2.26 7.01
C LEU A 267 22.87 0.89 7.72
N GLY A 268 22.27 -0.14 7.12
CA GLY A 268 22.29 -1.51 7.66
C GLY A 268 21.25 -1.78 8.75
N LYS A 269 20.04 -1.20 8.64
CA LYS A 269 18.91 -1.46 9.56
C LYS A 269 18.60 -2.95 9.71
N THR A 270 18.62 -3.70 8.61
CA THR A 270 18.37 -5.15 8.60
C THR A 270 19.33 -5.89 9.53
N ARG A 271 20.65 -5.65 9.39
CA ARG A 271 21.67 -6.27 10.26
C ARG A 271 21.50 -5.90 11.73
N GLN A 272 21.20 -4.63 12.02
CA GLN A 272 20.92 -4.16 13.39
C GLN A 272 19.69 -4.88 13.98
N ALA A 273 18.62 -5.00 13.21
CA ALA A 273 17.38 -5.65 13.65
C ALA A 273 17.53 -7.16 13.82
N VAL A 274 18.28 -7.84 12.94
CA VAL A 274 18.59 -9.27 13.07
C VAL A 274 19.31 -9.55 14.38
N ILE A 275 20.35 -8.78 14.70
CA ILE A 275 21.11 -8.97 15.94
C ILE A 275 20.24 -8.68 17.17
N ALA A 276 19.52 -7.55 17.17
CA ALA A 276 18.65 -7.18 18.28
C ALA A 276 17.54 -8.21 18.51
N ALA A 277 16.86 -8.66 17.45
CA ALA A 277 15.77 -9.63 17.54
C ALA A 277 16.27 -10.98 18.03
N HIS A 278 17.43 -11.45 17.56
CA HIS A 278 18.02 -12.71 18.02
C HIS A 278 18.35 -12.70 19.51
N ILE A 279 19.02 -11.64 19.97
CA ILE A 279 19.36 -11.46 21.38
C ILE A 279 18.08 -11.41 22.23
N ARG A 280 17.09 -10.60 21.82
CA ARG A 280 15.84 -10.44 22.57
C ARG A 280 14.98 -11.71 22.59
N ALA A 281 14.96 -12.48 21.52
CA ALA A 281 14.18 -13.70 21.44
C ALA A 281 14.73 -14.84 22.32
N ALA A 282 16.02 -14.79 22.70
CA ALA A 282 16.65 -15.76 23.59
C ALA A 282 16.38 -17.23 23.19
N GLY A 283 16.40 -17.52 21.88
CA GLY A 283 16.16 -18.85 21.31
C GLY A 283 14.70 -19.15 20.92
N LEU A 284 13.75 -18.27 21.23
CA LEU A 284 12.36 -18.39 20.78
C LEU A 284 12.19 -17.92 19.32
N PRO A 285 11.09 -18.33 18.64
CA PRO A 285 10.83 -17.96 17.26
C PRO A 285 10.67 -16.44 17.03
N ILE A 286 11.12 -15.96 15.87
CA ILE A 286 11.05 -14.56 15.45
C ILE A 286 10.24 -14.45 14.16
N LEU A 287 9.32 -13.48 14.11
CA LEU A 287 8.55 -13.15 12.92
C LEU A 287 9.09 -11.89 12.25
N VAL A 288 9.44 -11.98 10.98
CA VAL A 288 9.85 -10.85 10.14
C VAL A 288 8.79 -10.61 9.07
N VAL A 289 8.29 -9.38 9.01
CA VAL A 289 7.35 -8.90 7.99
C VAL A 289 8.09 -7.92 7.10
N THR A 290 8.18 -8.19 5.80
CA THR A 290 8.90 -7.33 4.85
C THR A 290 8.20 -7.30 3.48
N LEU A 291 8.75 -6.58 2.50
CA LEU A 291 8.22 -6.61 1.14
C LEU A 291 8.54 -7.94 0.46
N SER A 292 7.69 -8.38 -0.47
CA SER A 292 7.90 -9.61 -1.26
C SER A 292 9.26 -9.62 -1.98
N SER A 293 9.77 -8.47 -2.40
CA SER A 293 11.09 -8.32 -3.04
C SER A 293 12.28 -8.43 -2.09
N LEU A 294 12.06 -8.39 -0.78
CA LEU A 294 13.09 -8.36 0.26
C LEU A 294 13.25 -9.69 1.02
N LEU A 295 12.38 -10.68 0.79
CA LEU A 295 12.39 -11.96 1.51
C LEU A 295 13.76 -12.65 1.47
N ILE A 296 14.32 -12.80 0.26
CA ILE A 296 15.62 -13.44 0.03
C ILE A 296 16.75 -12.60 0.64
N ASN A 297 16.64 -11.27 0.59
CA ASN A 297 17.65 -10.39 1.18
C ASN A 297 17.70 -10.54 2.71
N TRP A 298 16.54 -10.61 3.36
CA TRP A 298 16.44 -10.88 4.79
C TRP A 298 17.04 -12.23 5.17
N GLU A 299 16.72 -13.29 4.43
CA GLU A 299 17.32 -14.62 4.66
C GLU A 299 18.85 -14.59 4.54
N ARG A 300 19.39 -13.93 3.51
CA ARG A 300 20.85 -13.80 3.35
C ARG A 300 21.48 -13.06 4.52
N GLU A 301 20.90 -11.93 4.93
CA GLU A 301 21.41 -11.14 6.07
C GLU A 301 21.36 -11.94 7.38
N ILE A 302 20.29 -12.73 7.60
CA ILE A 302 20.20 -13.64 8.76
C ILE A 302 21.35 -14.65 8.74
N HIS A 303 21.61 -15.32 7.61
CA HIS A 303 22.68 -16.31 7.51
C HIS A 303 24.09 -15.70 7.57
N VAL A 304 24.26 -14.44 7.15
CA VAL A 304 25.53 -13.72 7.30
C VAL A 304 25.86 -13.51 8.78
N VAL A 305 24.86 -13.24 9.62
CA VAL A 305 25.05 -13.02 11.06
C VAL A 305 25.01 -14.34 11.83
N TYR A 306 24.11 -15.25 11.46
CA TYR A 306 23.85 -16.53 12.11
C TYR A 306 23.79 -17.67 11.08
N PRO A 307 24.94 -18.22 10.64
CA PRO A 307 25.00 -19.21 9.56
C PRO A 307 24.20 -20.51 9.80
N ALA A 308 23.96 -20.85 11.07
CA ALA A 308 23.24 -22.06 11.48
C ALA A 308 21.74 -21.83 11.77
N ALA A 309 21.22 -20.60 11.56
CA ALA A 309 19.84 -20.28 11.85
C ALA A 309 18.87 -21.02 10.92
N THR A 310 17.78 -21.55 11.45
CA THR A 310 16.72 -22.15 10.63
C THR A 310 15.72 -21.07 10.18
N VAL A 311 15.60 -20.90 8.86
CA VAL A 311 14.75 -19.86 8.24
C VAL A 311 13.66 -20.52 7.40
N ALA A 312 12.42 -20.06 7.55
CA ALA A 312 11.31 -20.42 6.68
C ALA A 312 10.69 -19.16 6.07
N GLN A 313 10.44 -19.21 4.76
CA GLN A 313 9.84 -18.11 4.01
C GLN A 313 8.43 -18.46 3.59
N GLN A 314 7.48 -17.57 3.86
CA GLN A 314 6.09 -17.61 3.40
C GLN A 314 5.29 -18.83 3.88
N LYS A 315 5.92 -19.94 4.24
CA LYS A 315 5.29 -21.19 4.66
C LYS A 315 5.51 -21.37 6.15
N PHE A 316 4.42 -21.61 6.88
CA PHE A 316 4.49 -21.92 8.28
C PHE A 316 5.31 -23.19 8.53
N ALA A 317 6.34 -23.05 9.37
CA ALA A 317 7.24 -24.12 9.79
C ALA A 317 7.49 -23.95 11.29
N PRO A 318 6.93 -24.83 12.15
CA PRO A 318 6.99 -24.65 13.59
C PRO A 318 8.40 -24.76 14.18
N GLU A 319 9.29 -25.48 13.49
CA GLU A 319 10.69 -25.68 13.91
C GLU A 319 11.65 -24.56 13.45
N ALA A 320 11.15 -23.60 12.67
CA ALA A 320 11.98 -22.51 12.16
C ALA A 320 12.18 -21.44 13.25
N GLN A 321 13.44 -21.07 13.50
CA GLN A 321 13.78 -19.95 14.38
C GLN A 321 13.32 -18.61 13.79
N TRP A 322 13.38 -18.47 12.46
CA TRP A 322 13.00 -17.26 11.75
C TRP A 322 11.89 -17.55 10.75
N MET A 323 10.78 -16.83 10.88
CA MET A 323 9.69 -16.83 9.93
C MET A 323 9.70 -15.52 9.14
N ILE A 324 9.88 -15.56 7.83
CA ILE A 324 9.90 -14.36 6.98
C ILE A 324 8.68 -14.36 6.07
N ILE A 325 7.82 -13.36 6.23
CA ILE A 325 6.57 -13.22 5.49
C ILE A 325 6.46 -11.85 4.83
N ASN A 326 5.55 -11.75 3.86
CA ASN A 326 5.18 -10.48 3.26
C ASN A 326 3.88 -9.97 3.90
N TYR A 327 3.56 -8.70 3.63
CA TYR A 327 2.37 -8.05 4.16
C TYR A 327 1.07 -8.76 3.77
N GLU A 328 1.00 -9.30 2.56
CA GLU A 328 -0.19 -9.97 2.02
C GLU A 328 -0.52 -11.27 2.78
N ARG A 329 0.45 -11.85 3.48
CA ARG A 329 0.28 -13.10 4.23
C ARG A 329 0.08 -12.92 5.73
N LEU A 330 0.01 -11.68 6.24
CA LEU A 330 -0.21 -11.44 7.67
C LEU A 330 -1.43 -12.20 8.22
N GLY A 331 -2.52 -12.28 7.44
CA GLY A 331 -3.73 -13.01 7.83
C GLY A 331 -3.49 -14.49 8.19
N ASP A 332 -2.57 -15.17 7.49
CA ASP A 332 -2.24 -16.59 7.73
C ASP A 332 -1.60 -16.82 9.11
N TYR A 333 -1.04 -15.77 9.74
CA TYR A 333 -0.21 -15.87 10.95
C TYR A 333 -0.89 -15.34 12.22
N VAL A 334 -2.10 -14.77 12.13
CA VAL A 334 -2.84 -14.20 13.27
C VAL A 334 -3.11 -15.23 14.37
N THR A 335 -3.41 -16.47 14.00
CA THR A 335 -3.76 -17.56 14.94
C THR A 335 -2.53 -18.17 15.61
N VAL A 336 -1.34 -18.01 15.02
CA VAL A 336 -0.08 -18.60 15.52
C VAL A 336 0.87 -17.53 16.11
N ALA A 337 0.44 -16.28 16.19
CA ALA A 337 1.26 -15.14 16.59
C ALA A 337 1.90 -15.28 17.98
N GLU A 338 1.20 -15.92 18.94
CA GLU A 338 1.67 -16.13 20.31
C GLU A 338 2.95 -16.98 20.42
N ARG A 339 3.33 -17.67 19.35
CA ARG A 339 4.57 -18.46 19.29
C ARG A 339 5.82 -17.61 19.14
N TYR A 340 5.69 -16.38 18.65
CA TYR A 340 6.83 -15.53 18.32
C TYR A 340 7.15 -14.60 19.48
N ALA A 341 8.42 -14.54 19.87
CA ALA A 341 8.89 -13.65 20.93
C ALA A 341 9.12 -12.22 20.42
N VAL A 342 9.48 -12.07 19.13
CA VAL A 342 9.81 -10.79 18.50
C VAL A 342 9.15 -10.69 17.13
N MET A 343 8.53 -9.55 16.86
CA MET A 343 8.01 -9.15 15.56
C MET A 343 8.87 -8.02 15.00
N VAL A 344 9.51 -8.26 13.86
CA VAL A 344 10.24 -7.22 13.10
C VAL A 344 9.40 -6.82 11.91
N ILE A 345 9.13 -5.52 11.77
CA ILE A 345 8.29 -4.95 10.71
C ILE A 345 9.16 -4.02 9.86
N ASP A 346 9.56 -4.52 8.70
CA ASP A 346 10.40 -3.81 7.75
C ASP A 346 9.57 -3.06 6.71
N GLU A 347 9.94 -1.81 6.44
CA GLU A 347 9.10 -0.83 5.73
C GLU A 347 7.76 -0.59 6.43
N ALA A 348 7.82 -0.42 7.76
CA ALA A 348 6.66 -0.29 8.66
C ALA A 348 5.61 0.74 8.21
N HIS A 349 6.01 1.77 7.46
CA HIS A 349 5.12 2.75 6.84
C HIS A 349 4.04 2.14 5.92
N ARG A 350 4.14 0.86 5.55
CA ARG A 350 3.09 0.10 4.86
C ARG A 350 1.83 -0.12 5.72
N LEU A 351 1.97 -0.15 7.05
CA LEU A 351 0.87 -0.30 8.00
C LEU A 351 0.31 1.05 8.45
N LYS A 352 0.21 2.02 7.53
CA LYS A 352 -0.25 3.38 7.85
C LYS A 352 -1.76 3.56 7.78
N GLU A 353 -2.45 2.77 6.97
CA GLU A 353 -3.88 2.90 6.70
C GLU A 353 -4.68 1.97 7.62
N PRO A 354 -5.41 2.48 8.63
CA PRO A 354 -6.14 1.66 9.61
C PRO A 354 -7.22 0.77 9.01
N THR A 355 -7.80 1.18 7.87
CA THR A 355 -8.86 0.42 7.20
C THR A 355 -8.36 -0.76 6.40
N ALA A 356 -7.06 -0.80 6.06
CA ALA A 356 -6.49 -1.85 5.23
C ALA A 356 -6.42 -3.19 5.98
N LEU A 357 -6.76 -4.29 5.30
CA LEU A 357 -6.83 -5.62 5.91
C LEU A 357 -5.49 -6.09 6.49
N TRP A 358 -4.38 -5.85 5.77
CA TRP A 358 -3.04 -6.17 6.29
C TRP A 358 -2.68 -5.33 7.52
N THR A 359 -3.20 -4.11 7.66
CA THR A 359 -2.96 -3.27 8.84
C THR A 359 -3.66 -3.90 10.04
N ARG A 360 -4.92 -4.27 9.88
CA ARG A 360 -5.68 -4.96 10.93
C ARG A 360 -5.00 -6.25 11.39
N HIS A 361 -4.60 -7.12 10.46
CA HIS A 361 -3.84 -8.33 10.79
C HIS A 361 -2.49 -8.03 11.45
N GLY A 362 -1.79 -6.98 11.03
CA GLY A 362 -0.57 -6.51 11.67
C GLY A 362 -0.80 -6.15 13.15
N PHE A 363 -1.91 -5.49 13.45
CA PHE A 363 -2.32 -5.18 14.82
C PHE A 363 -2.71 -6.42 15.62
N ASP A 364 -3.49 -7.34 15.04
CA ASP A 364 -3.89 -8.59 15.71
C ASP A 364 -2.67 -9.44 16.11
N ILE A 365 -1.62 -9.44 15.28
CA ILE A 365 -0.34 -10.10 15.57
C ILE A 365 0.44 -9.31 16.62
N ALA A 366 0.57 -7.98 16.46
CA ALA A 366 1.29 -7.11 17.37
C ALA A 366 0.72 -7.14 18.81
N ALA A 367 -0.60 -7.30 18.95
CA ALA A 367 -1.28 -7.44 20.24
C ALA A 367 -0.83 -8.71 21.01
N LYS A 368 -0.37 -9.74 20.29
CA LYS A 368 0.07 -11.02 20.86
C LYS A 368 1.58 -11.13 21.04
N ILE A 369 2.34 -10.21 20.44
CA ILE A 369 3.81 -10.22 20.48
C ILE A 369 4.30 -8.97 21.21
N PRO A 370 4.89 -9.10 22.42
CA PRO A 370 5.28 -7.96 23.22
C PRO A 370 6.47 -7.19 22.62
N ASN A 371 7.41 -7.87 21.96
CA ASN A 371 8.58 -7.22 21.38
C ASN A 371 8.36 -6.89 19.90
N ARG A 372 8.35 -5.61 19.54
CA ARG A 372 7.99 -5.12 18.20
C ARG A 372 9.00 -4.11 17.69
N TYR A 373 9.80 -4.49 16.71
CA TYR A 373 10.81 -3.62 16.10
C TYR A 373 10.34 -3.11 14.75
N LEU A 374 10.14 -1.80 14.65
CA LEU A 374 9.67 -1.14 13.44
C LEU A 374 10.87 -0.56 12.69
N LEU A 375 11.00 -0.85 11.40
CA LEU A 375 12.08 -0.36 10.55
C LEU A 375 11.48 0.39 9.36
N THR A 376 11.94 1.60 9.08
CA THR A 376 11.54 2.36 7.88
C THR A 376 12.52 3.50 7.64
N GLY A 377 12.97 3.71 6.40
CA GLY A 377 13.77 4.91 6.08
C GLY A 377 12.92 6.19 5.98
N THR A 378 11.62 6.01 5.79
CA THR A 378 10.64 7.08 5.51
C THR A 378 9.46 6.90 6.47
N PRO A 379 9.60 7.32 7.75
CA PRO A 379 8.54 7.13 8.74
C PRO A 379 7.29 7.96 8.44
N ILE A 380 7.42 9.03 7.65
CA ILE A 380 6.34 9.89 7.18
C ILE A 380 6.39 9.93 5.66
N LEU A 381 5.27 9.67 4.98
CA LEU A 381 5.20 9.75 3.52
C LEU A 381 4.49 11.01 3.04
N ASN A 382 3.39 11.38 3.71
CA ASN A 382 2.57 12.51 3.29
C ASN A 382 2.03 13.38 4.43
N ARG A 383 1.67 12.79 5.58
CA ARG A 383 0.95 13.48 6.66
C ARG A 383 1.37 12.95 8.03
N GLU A 384 1.31 13.82 9.03
CA GLU A 384 1.55 13.55 10.45
C GLU A 384 0.65 12.44 10.98
N THR A 385 -0.59 12.40 10.49
CA THR A 385 -1.58 11.39 10.86
C THR A 385 -1.17 9.97 10.48
N GLU A 386 -0.26 9.78 9.52
CA GLU A 386 0.27 8.46 9.16
C GLU A 386 1.14 7.88 10.30
N LEU A 387 1.73 8.71 11.17
CA LEU A 387 2.49 8.26 12.34
C LEU A 387 1.59 7.72 13.45
N HIS A 388 0.36 8.24 13.58
CA HIS A 388 -0.57 7.81 14.63
C HIS A 388 -0.77 6.29 14.60
N THR A 389 -0.97 5.72 13.41
CA THR A 389 -1.10 4.26 13.23
C THR A 389 0.16 3.52 13.68
N LEU A 390 1.37 4.02 13.36
CA LEU A 390 2.62 3.38 13.78
C LEU A 390 2.87 3.49 15.29
N LEU A 391 2.49 4.63 15.87
CA LEU A 391 2.58 4.86 17.32
C LEU A 391 1.65 3.90 18.06
N ARG A 392 0.41 3.72 17.60
CA ARG A 392 -0.53 2.71 18.11
C ARG A 392 0.04 1.31 18.01
N LEU A 393 0.57 0.94 16.85
CA LEU A 393 1.16 -0.38 16.62
C LEU A 393 2.36 -0.65 17.53
N SER A 394 3.14 0.38 17.87
CA SER A 394 4.27 0.25 18.78
C SER A 394 3.85 0.20 20.26
N GLY A 395 2.65 0.66 20.60
CA GLY A 395 2.18 0.82 21.99
C GLY A 395 2.63 2.13 22.64
N HIS A 396 3.04 3.13 21.84
CA HIS A 396 3.44 4.44 22.35
C HIS A 396 2.27 5.17 23.02
N SER A 397 2.52 5.88 24.11
CA SER A 397 1.50 6.61 24.90
C SER A 397 0.63 7.54 24.05
N ILE A 398 1.24 8.44 23.28
CA ILE A 398 0.52 9.36 22.39
C ILE A 398 -0.23 8.65 21.25
N GLY A 399 0.13 7.41 20.91
CA GLY A 399 -0.63 6.61 19.95
C GLY A 399 -1.98 6.18 20.50
N GLN A 400 -2.11 6.03 21.83
CA GLN A 400 -3.37 5.66 22.48
C GLN A 400 -4.41 6.79 22.48
N LEU A 401 -3.99 8.02 22.15
CA LEU A 401 -4.92 9.13 21.96
C LEU A 401 -5.86 8.82 20.79
N PRO A 402 -7.15 9.15 20.88
CA PRO A 402 -8.04 9.26 19.73
C PRO A 402 -7.37 10.04 18.59
N LEU A 403 -7.67 9.68 17.34
CA LEU A 403 -7.06 10.36 16.19
C LEU A 403 -7.33 11.87 16.21
N LYS A 404 -8.51 12.29 16.68
CA LYS A 404 -8.88 13.69 16.82
C LYS A 404 -7.92 14.42 17.77
N ASP A 405 -7.79 13.93 18.99
CA ASP A 405 -6.93 14.50 20.04
C ASP A 405 -5.45 14.50 19.60
N PHE A 406 -5.00 13.43 18.94
CA PHE A 406 -3.66 13.39 18.37
C PHE A 406 -3.48 14.51 17.32
N CYS A 407 -4.46 14.71 16.43
CA CYS A 407 -4.37 15.76 15.42
C CYS A 407 -4.39 17.17 16.06
N GLU A 408 -5.22 17.39 17.07
CA GLU A 408 -5.29 18.68 17.77
C GLU A 408 -3.98 19.04 18.48
N GLN A 409 -3.29 18.05 19.04
CA GLN A 409 -2.03 18.26 19.77
C GLN A 409 -0.78 18.30 18.86
N PHE A 410 -0.80 17.59 17.74
CA PHE A 410 0.42 17.24 16.99
C PHE A 410 0.36 17.52 15.48
N SER A 411 -0.75 18.00 14.93
CA SER A 411 -0.92 18.21 13.48
C SER A 411 -1.31 19.64 13.12
N GLY A 412 -0.80 20.14 11.98
CA GLY A 412 -1.30 21.37 11.34
C GLY A 412 -0.50 22.65 11.59
N SER A 413 0.47 22.66 12.50
CA SER A 413 1.38 23.81 12.71
C SER A 413 2.84 23.36 12.89
N PRO A 414 3.84 24.20 12.59
CA PRO A 414 5.25 23.90 12.89
C PRO A 414 5.52 23.64 14.38
N GLU A 415 4.87 24.37 15.29
CA GLU A 415 5.03 24.21 16.74
C GLU A 415 4.52 22.85 17.23
N PHE A 416 3.36 22.40 16.74
CA PHE A 416 2.84 21.07 17.07
C PHE A 416 3.74 19.95 16.57
N ARG A 417 4.43 20.17 15.44
CA ARG A 417 5.42 19.24 14.90
C ARG A 417 6.68 19.16 15.76
N GLN A 418 7.10 20.26 16.38
CA GLN A 418 8.18 20.24 17.38
C GLN A 418 7.78 19.46 18.64
N ASN A 419 6.56 19.64 19.14
CA ASN A 419 6.06 18.88 20.29
C ASN A 419 6.00 17.38 19.96
N LEU A 420 5.47 17.02 18.78
CA LEU A 420 5.45 15.64 18.31
C LEU A 420 6.87 15.07 18.29
N ARG A 421 7.83 15.78 17.67
CA ARG A 421 9.23 15.38 17.63
C ARG A 421 9.81 15.10 19.03
N ALA A 422 9.55 15.96 20.00
CA ALA A 422 10.01 15.78 21.37
C ALA A 422 9.49 14.47 21.98
N GLN A 423 8.21 14.15 21.74
CA GLN A 423 7.61 12.89 22.17
C GLN A 423 8.20 11.67 21.44
N LEU A 424 8.53 11.81 20.15
CA LEU A 424 9.12 10.73 19.35
C LEU A 424 10.57 10.42 19.72
N GLY A 425 11.28 11.33 20.39
CA GLY A 425 12.74 11.27 20.56
C GLY A 425 13.25 10.02 21.29
N ASP A 426 12.51 9.50 22.28
CA ASP A 426 12.90 8.26 22.97
C ASP A 426 12.53 7.00 22.17
N TRP A 427 11.50 7.07 21.32
CA TRP A 427 11.00 5.93 20.55
C TRP A 427 11.70 5.74 19.20
N MET A 428 12.05 6.84 18.53
CA MET A 428 12.61 6.86 17.19
C MET A 428 14.10 7.21 17.20
N LEU A 429 14.93 6.29 16.71
CA LEU A 429 16.32 6.59 16.39
C LEU A 429 16.46 6.83 14.89
N ARG A 430 16.97 7.99 14.49
CA ARG A 430 17.25 8.34 13.09
C ARG A 430 18.64 8.91 12.94
N ARG A 431 19.40 8.33 12.01
CA ARG A 431 20.70 8.83 11.56
C ARG A 431 20.71 8.96 10.04
N ARG A 432 21.47 9.94 9.56
CA ARG A 432 21.64 10.17 8.13
C ARG A 432 22.90 9.49 7.61
N LYS A 433 23.07 9.53 6.30
CA LYS A 433 24.23 8.95 5.60
C LYS A 433 25.56 9.65 5.86
N ASP A 434 25.56 10.80 6.50
CA ASP A 434 26.75 11.52 6.95
C ASP A 434 27.59 10.72 7.98
N VAL A 435 26.99 9.72 8.64
CA VAL A 435 27.70 8.77 9.50
C VAL A 435 28.61 7.81 8.74
N LEU A 436 28.53 7.75 7.40
CA LEU A 436 29.38 6.89 6.58
C LEU A 436 30.61 7.68 6.09
N PRO A 437 31.82 7.45 6.63
CA PRO A 437 33.00 8.28 6.33
C PRO A 437 33.49 8.18 4.88
N GLY A 438 33.13 7.11 4.15
CA GLY A 438 33.57 6.88 2.76
C GLY A 438 32.58 7.29 1.68
N LEU A 439 31.38 7.76 2.04
CA LEU A 439 30.34 8.09 1.06
C LEU A 439 30.54 9.51 0.53
N LYS A 440 30.77 9.66 -0.78
CA LYS A 440 30.88 10.97 -1.43
C LYS A 440 29.53 11.71 -1.44
N SER A 441 29.47 12.95 -1.90
CA SER A 441 28.22 13.74 -1.89
C SER A 441 27.19 13.24 -2.93
N LYS A 442 25.92 13.59 -2.68
CA LYS A 442 24.80 13.46 -3.62
C LYS A 442 24.28 14.85 -3.97
N GLN A 443 24.08 15.13 -5.26
CA GLN A 443 23.50 16.39 -5.74
C GLN A 443 22.28 16.13 -6.62
N ARG A 444 21.31 17.05 -6.55
CA ARG A 444 20.13 17.05 -7.43
C ARG A 444 20.22 18.27 -8.34
N GLN A 445 20.08 18.05 -9.64
CA GLN A 445 20.11 19.09 -10.67
C GLN A 445 18.78 19.08 -11.42
N LEU A 446 18.08 20.22 -11.40
CA LEU A 446 16.93 20.44 -12.27
C LEU A 446 17.41 20.81 -13.67
N LEU A 447 16.77 20.23 -14.68
CA LEU A 447 17.01 20.56 -16.08
C LEU A 447 15.71 21.11 -16.65
N ALA A 448 15.63 22.43 -16.76
CA ALA A 448 14.47 23.10 -17.34
C ALA A 448 14.36 22.78 -18.84
N ILE A 449 13.18 22.35 -19.26
CA ILE A 449 12.88 22.00 -20.65
C ILE A 449 11.69 22.84 -21.12
N ALA A 450 11.94 23.62 -22.16
CA ALA A 450 10.88 24.28 -22.90
C ALA A 450 10.28 23.31 -23.93
N MET A 451 8.95 23.29 -24.02
CA MET A 451 8.25 22.65 -25.13
C MET A 451 8.32 23.55 -26.35
N SER A 452 8.49 22.96 -27.53
CA SER A 452 8.21 23.61 -28.80
C SER A 452 6.72 23.91 -28.94
N ASP A 453 6.37 24.80 -29.87
CA ASP A 453 4.97 25.17 -30.13
C ASP A 453 4.11 23.96 -30.51
N GLU A 454 4.66 23.01 -31.28
CA GLU A 454 3.95 21.78 -31.62
C GLU A 454 3.75 20.88 -30.40
N GLU A 455 4.80 20.68 -29.61
CA GLU A 455 4.71 19.88 -28.39
C GLU A 455 3.67 20.47 -27.41
N ARG A 456 3.61 21.81 -27.33
CA ARG A 456 2.65 22.54 -26.51
C ARG A 456 1.22 22.39 -27.01
N ARG A 457 0.99 22.47 -28.32
CA ARG A 457 -0.33 22.23 -28.91
C ARG A 457 -0.86 20.84 -28.57
N GLN A 458 -0.03 19.81 -28.73
CA GLN A 458 -0.41 18.43 -28.37
C GLN A 458 -0.69 18.28 -26.87
N TYR A 459 0.14 18.91 -26.02
CA TYR A 459 -0.09 18.93 -24.57
C TYR A 459 -1.44 19.55 -24.23
N ASP A 460 -1.77 20.71 -24.82
CA ASP A 460 -3.03 21.40 -24.57
C ASP A 460 -4.24 20.63 -25.11
N VAL A 461 -4.11 19.91 -26.23
CA VAL A 461 -5.14 18.99 -26.71
C VAL A 461 -5.45 17.95 -25.64
N ILE A 462 -4.45 17.22 -25.14
CA ILE A 462 -4.65 16.20 -24.08
C ILE A 462 -5.21 16.84 -22.81
N ARG A 463 -4.75 18.04 -22.44
CA ARG A 463 -5.20 18.75 -21.23
C ARG A 463 -6.67 19.16 -21.30
N LEU A 464 -7.16 19.48 -22.49
CA LEU A 464 -8.53 19.93 -22.74
C LEU A 464 -9.47 18.79 -23.16
N GLU A 465 -8.96 17.57 -23.39
CA GLU A 465 -9.78 16.40 -23.68
C GLU A 465 -10.86 16.18 -22.60
N ASP A 466 -12.07 15.87 -23.06
CA ASP A 466 -13.19 15.48 -22.20
C ASP A 466 -13.03 14.02 -21.72
N LYS A 467 -12.05 13.82 -20.84
CA LYS A 467 -11.77 12.55 -20.16
C LYS A 467 -11.83 12.74 -18.64
N PRO A 468 -12.14 11.69 -17.87
CA PRO A 468 -12.00 11.71 -16.42
C PRO A 468 -10.61 12.19 -15.98
N ILE A 469 -10.54 12.95 -14.89
CA ILE A 469 -9.32 13.67 -14.48
C ILE A 469 -8.09 12.77 -14.37
N PHE A 470 -8.23 11.55 -13.82
CA PHE A 470 -7.13 10.60 -13.67
C PHE A 470 -6.65 10.02 -15.00
N ALA A 471 -7.56 9.77 -15.95
CA ALA A 471 -7.19 9.30 -17.28
C ALA A 471 -6.40 10.38 -18.03
N ARG A 472 -6.85 11.63 -17.91
CA ARG A 472 -6.19 12.80 -18.50
C ARG A 472 -4.81 13.04 -17.89
N LEU A 473 -4.71 12.97 -16.56
CA LEU A 473 -3.44 13.09 -15.84
C LEU A 473 -2.45 11.99 -16.24
N GLY A 474 -2.92 10.75 -16.40
CA GLY A 474 -2.11 9.64 -16.90
C GLY A 474 -1.58 9.88 -18.32
N ALA A 475 -2.44 10.37 -19.22
CA ALA A 475 -2.07 10.69 -20.60
C ALA A 475 -1.05 11.85 -20.68
N LEU A 476 -1.26 12.92 -19.91
CA LEU A 476 -0.32 14.04 -19.83
C LEU A 476 1.04 13.59 -19.30
N ARG A 477 1.08 12.81 -18.20
CA ARG A 477 2.34 12.29 -17.64
C ARG A 477 3.07 11.41 -18.66
N PHE A 478 2.34 10.55 -19.35
CA PHE A 478 2.92 9.70 -20.38
C PHE A 478 3.53 10.54 -21.51
N TYR A 479 2.79 11.52 -22.02
CA TYR A 479 3.26 12.41 -23.08
C TYR A 479 4.53 13.17 -22.68
N LEU A 480 4.53 13.79 -21.50
CA LEU A 480 5.70 14.52 -20.97
C LEU A 480 6.91 13.59 -20.78
N GLU A 481 6.71 12.36 -20.29
CA GLU A 481 7.79 11.38 -20.16
C GLU A 481 8.38 10.99 -21.53
N GLN A 482 7.56 10.89 -22.59
CA GLN A 482 8.04 10.66 -23.95
C GLN A 482 8.89 11.83 -24.46
N LEU A 483 8.48 13.08 -24.21
CA LEU A 483 9.27 14.26 -24.61
C LEU A 483 10.65 14.29 -23.96
N LYS A 484 10.81 13.69 -22.77
CA LYS A 484 12.10 13.63 -22.07
C LYS A 484 13.04 12.55 -22.60
N ILE A 485 12.57 11.63 -23.45
CA ILE A 485 13.42 10.57 -24.02
C ILE A 485 14.56 11.18 -24.82
N ARG A 486 14.29 12.19 -25.67
CA ARG A 486 15.34 12.87 -26.45
C ARG A 486 16.41 13.48 -25.54
N ILE A 487 15.97 14.17 -24.48
CA ILE A 487 16.87 14.78 -23.48
C ILE A 487 17.69 13.71 -22.76
N ALA A 488 17.09 12.57 -22.42
CA ALA A 488 17.82 11.47 -21.79
C ALA A 488 18.95 10.96 -22.69
N MET A 489 18.69 10.79 -24.00
CA MET A 489 19.70 10.34 -24.96
C MET A 489 20.79 11.39 -25.19
N ASP A 490 20.42 12.67 -25.31
CA ASP A 490 21.38 13.77 -25.44
C ASP A 490 22.33 13.79 -24.24
N LEU A 491 21.76 13.78 -23.02
CA LEU A 491 22.53 13.73 -21.78
C LEU A 491 23.40 12.49 -21.67
N LEU A 492 22.95 11.32 -22.14
CA LEU A 492 23.76 10.09 -22.15
C LEU A 492 24.98 10.21 -23.06
N SER A 493 24.86 10.95 -24.17
CA SER A 493 25.96 11.17 -25.12
C SER A 493 27.03 12.13 -24.59
N GLU A 494 26.65 13.02 -23.66
CA GLU A 494 27.57 13.99 -23.02
C GLU A 494 28.36 13.39 -21.85
N LEU A 495 27.96 12.23 -21.32
CA LEU A 495 28.61 11.59 -20.18
C LEU A 495 29.84 10.78 -20.57
N ASP A 496 30.79 10.67 -19.64
CA ASP A 496 32.01 9.89 -19.86
C ASP A 496 31.66 8.42 -20.12
N PRO A 497 32.44 7.71 -20.97
CA PRO A 497 32.21 6.29 -21.25
C PRO A 497 32.16 5.40 -19.99
N ASP A 498 32.87 5.78 -18.93
CA ASP A 498 32.92 5.07 -17.66
C ASP A 498 31.76 5.41 -16.72
N ASP A 499 30.90 6.37 -17.08
CA ASP A 499 29.71 6.71 -16.32
C ASP A 499 28.60 5.68 -16.54
N LYS A 500 28.00 5.27 -15.42
CA LYS A 500 26.85 4.37 -15.41
C LYS A 500 25.60 5.10 -14.93
N VAL A 501 24.51 4.89 -15.65
CA VAL A 501 23.29 5.70 -15.53
C VAL A 501 22.09 4.83 -15.22
N ILE A 502 21.26 5.27 -14.27
CA ILE A 502 19.93 4.69 -14.02
C ILE A 502 18.87 5.63 -14.58
N LEU A 503 18.01 5.13 -15.46
CA LEU A 503 16.85 5.85 -16.00
C LEU A 503 15.58 5.32 -15.32
N PHE A 504 14.97 6.15 -14.46
CA PHE A 504 13.67 5.88 -13.85
C PHE A 504 12.53 6.42 -14.71
N CYS A 505 11.66 5.49 -15.12
CA CYS A 505 10.47 5.74 -15.94
C CYS A 505 9.21 5.35 -15.14
N GLU A 506 8.05 5.88 -15.50
CA GLU A 506 6.77 5.43 -14.93
C GLU A 506 6.05 4.46 -15.87
N PHE A 507 6.32 4.54 -17.18
CA PHE A 507 5.59 3.79 -18.19
C PHE A 507 6.48 2.78 -18.93
N LYS A 508 5.97 1.55 -19.08
CA LYS A 508 6.67 0.46 -19.82
C LYS A 508 6.98 0.82 -21.29
N PRO A 509 6.11 1.53 -22.04
CA PRO A 509 6.46 1.96 -23.39
C PRO A 509 7.69 2.87 -23.43
N THR A 510 7.88 3.77 -22.45
CA THR A 510 9.10 4.58 -22.33
C THR A 510 10.34 3.71 -22.18
N VAL A 511 10.27 2.68 -21.32
CA VAL A 511 11.38 1.72 -21.16
C VAL A 511 11.70 1.02 -22.47
N ALA A 512 10.69 0.61 -23.23
CA ALA A 512 10.88 -0.04 -24.53
C ALA A 512 11.49 0.91 -25.58
N ALA A 513 11.07 2.17 -25.62
CA ALA A 513 11.62 3.18 -26.53
C ALA A 513 13.08 3.49 -26.22
N LEU A 514 13.43 3.72 -24.95
CA LEU A 514 14.82 3.94 -24.52
C LEU A 514 15.70 2.72 -24.81
N LYS A 515 15.16 1.50 -24.65
CA LYS A 515 15.87 0.27 -25.00
C LYS A 515 16.26 0.26 -26.48
N ALA A 516 15.30 0.52 -27.38
CA ALA A 516 15.55 0.54 -28.82
C ALA A 516 16.58 1.62 -29.19
N LEU A 517 16.47 2.81 -28.62
CA LEU A 517 17.43 3.90 -28.86
C LEU A 517 18.84 3.57 -28.33
N CYS A 518 18.95 2.88 -27.20
CA CYS A 518 20.24 2.39 -26.71
C CYS A 518 20.82 1.30 -27.63
N GLU A 519 19.98 0.41 -28.18
CA GLU A 519 20.40 -0.59 -29.17
C GLU A 519 20.93 0.06 -30.45
N GLU A 520 20.21 1.05 -30.98
CA GLU A 520 20.59 1.81 -32.18
C GLU A 520 21.89 2.61 -31.97
N ALA A 521 22.07 3.20 -30.79
CA ALA A 521 23.28 3.93 -30.43
C ALA A 521 24.47 3.02 -30.03
N GLY A 522 24.28 1.69 -29.98
CA GLY A 522 25.32 0.76 -29.54
C GLY A 522 25.67 0.86 -28.05
N ILE A 523 24.77 1.40 -27.22
CA ILE A 523 24.97 1.57 -25.78
C ILE A 523 24.52 0.30 -25.05
N GLY A 524 25.45 -0.35 -24.36
CA GLY A 524 25.14 -1.51 -23.54
C GLY A 524 24.19 -1.15 -22.39
N HIS A 525 23.09 -1.90 -22.29
CA HIS A 525 22.01 -1.58 -21.37
C HIS A 525 21.31 -2.84 -20.85
N VAL A 526 20.54 -2.65 -19.78
CA VAL A 526 19.57 -3.63 -19.25
C VAL A 526 18.25 -2.95 -18.91
N THR A 527 17.18 -3.74 -18.86
CA THR A 527 15.84 -3.25 -18.51
C THR A 527 15.27 -4.00 -17.32
N LEU A 528 14.52 -3.32 -16.46
CA LEU A 528 13.77 -3.92 -15.35
C LEU A 528 12.37 -3.30 -15.23
N VAL A 529 11.34 -4.13 -15.46
CA VAL A 529 9.92 -3.74 -15.29
C VAL A 529 9.21 -4.69 -14.32
N GLY A 530 8.06 -4.26 -13.78
CA GLY A 530 7.33 -5.03 -12.74
C GLY A 530 6.86 -6.43 -13.15
N SER A 531 6.78 -6.72 -14.45
CA SER A 531 6.41 -8.04 -14.98
C SER A 531 7.60 -8.99 -15.17
N ASP A 532 8.83 -8.55 -14.90
CA ASP A 532 10.01 -9.41 -15.02
C ASP A 532 10.10 -10.43 -13.89
N SER A 533 10.50 -11.65 -14.24
CA SER A 533 10.72 -12.73 -13.26
C SER A 533 11.88 -12.40 -12.31
N PRO A 534 11.89 -12.95 -11.08
CA PRO A 534 13.00 -12.74 -10.14
C PRO A 534 14.37 -13.11 -10.72
N ALA A 535 14.45 -14.18 -11.52
CA ALA A 535 15.69 -14.60 -12.17
C ALA A 535 16.17 -13.58 -13.22
N LYS A 536 15.26 -13.06 -14.05
CA LYS A 536 15.58 -12.02 -15.05
C LYS A 536 16.03 -10.73 -14.36
N ARG A 537 15.36 -10.35 -13.27
CA ARG A 537 15.71 -9.20 -12.44
C ARG A 537 17.14 -9.31 -11.91
N GLN A 538 17.48 -10.43 -11.27
CA GLN A 538 18.83 -10.63 -10.72
C GLN A 538 19.89 -10.58 -11.81
N LYS A 539 19.67 -11.24 -12.95
CA LYS A 539 20.59 -11.20 -14.10
C LYS A 539 20.82 -9.78 -14.63
N ALA A 540 19.78 -8.94 -14.68
CA ALA A 540 19.90 -7.55 -15.10
C ALA A 540 20.75 -6.72 -14.10
N ILE A 541 20.52 -6.91 -12.80
CA ILE A 541 21.28 -6.24 -11.74
C ILE A 541 22.75 -6.66 -11.77
N ASP A 542 23.01 -7.96 -11.84
CA ASP A 542 24.37 -8.51 -11.86
C ASP A 542 25.15 -8.01 -13.08
N ARG A 543 24.53 -8.05 -14.27
CA ARG A 543 25.13 -7.50 -15.47
C ARG A 543 25.46 -6.02 -15.30
N PHE A 544 24.51 -5.19 -14.89
CA PHE A 544 24.77 -3.77 -14.71
C PHE A 544 25.87 -3.46 -13.70
N GLN A 545 25.96 -4.23 -12.61
CA GLN A 545 26.97 -4.03 -11.57
C GLN A 545 28.36 -4.50 -11.99
N GLN A 546 28.46 -5.59 -12.76
CA GLN A 546 29.73 -6.29 -13.01
C GLN A 546 30.30 -6.05 -14.42
N ASP A 547 29.45 -5.85 -15.42
CA ASP A 547 29.82 -5.70 -16.83
C ASP A 547 30.15 -4.22 -17.13
N PRO A 548 31.40 -3.85 -17.43
CA PRO A 548 31.77 -2.47 -17.77
C PRO A 548 31.04 -1.94 -19.01
N ASP A 549 30.73 -2.82 -19.97
CA ASP A 549 30.06 -2.43 -21.21
C ASP A 549 28.55 -2.15 -21.00
N CYS A 550 27.98 -2.62 -19.88
CA CYS A 550 26.61 -2.33 -19.51
C CYS A 550 26.49 -0.97 -18.78
N ARG A 551 26.41 0.10 -19.57
CA ARG A 551 26.37 1.50 -19.07
C ARG A 551 25.01 1.97 -18.55
N VAL A 552 23.90 1.46 -19.08
CA VAL A 552 22.56 2.01 -18.79
C VAL A 552 21.62 1.00 -18.15
N PHE A 553 20.97 1.39 -17.04
CA PHE A 553 19.93 0.64 -16.36
C PHE A 553 18.56 1.33 -16.53
N ILE A 554 17.70 0.79 -17.37
CA ILE A 554 16.38 1.38 -17.67
C ILE A 554 15.31 0.66 -16.85
N CYS A 555 14.57 1.37 -16.00
CA CYS A 555 13.61 0.71 -15.14
C CYS A 555 12.38 1.53 -14.82
N THR A 556 11.29 0.84 -14.48
CA THR A 556 10.13 1.51 -13.88
C THR A 556 10.38 1.78 -12.40
N THR A 557 10.09 2.99 -11.90
CA THR A 557 10.29 3.40 -10.50
C THR A 557 9.68 2.41 -9.51
N SER A 558 8.48 1.90 -9.80
CA SER A 558 7.79 0.92 -8.95
C SER A 558 8.50 -0.44 -8.86
N ALA A 559 9.16 -0.88 -9.94
CA ALA A 559 9.80 -2.19 -10.00
C ALA A 559 11.20 -2.19 -9.39
N ALA A 560 11.94 -1.09 -9.57
CA ALA A 560 13.30 -0.93 -9.07
C ALA A 560 13.38 -0.18 -7.72
N GLY A 561 12.30 0.48 -7.30
CA GLY A 561 12.23 1.25 -6.05
C GLY A 561 12.33 0.43 -4.76
N THR A 562 12.28 -0.91 -4.84
CA THR A 562 12.37 -1.80 -3.67
C THR A 562 13.54 -2.78 -3.81
N GLY A 563 14.38 -2.85 -2.78
CA GLY A 563 15.32 -3.94 -2.51
C GLY A 563 16.60 -4.09 -3.33
N ASN A 564 16.84 -3.34 -4.40
CA ASN A 564 18.05 -3.53 -5.22
C ASN A 564 19.20 -2.62 -4.77
N ASN A 565 20.45 -3.09 -4.89
CA ASN A 565 21.65 -2.26 -4.77
C ASN A 565 22.19 -2.00 -6.19
N LEU A 566 22.32 -0.73 -6.59
CA LEU A 566 22.77 -0.30 -7.92
C LEU A 566 23.94 0.70 -7.81
N THR A 567 24.87 0.40 -6.90
CA THR A 567 26.02 1.26 -6.53
C THR A 567 27.03 1.49 -7.65
N ALA A 568 27.03 0.70 -8.73
CA ALA A 568 27.85 0.99 -9.90
C ALA A 568 27.45 2.29 -10.62
N ALA A 569 26.19 2.75 -10.46
CA ALA A 569 25.72 3.98 -11.07
C ALA A 569 26.20 5.22 -10.31
N ASN A 570 26.60 6.25 -11.05
CA ASN A 570 26.91 7.58 -10.52
C ASN A 570 25.97 8.66 -11.06
N TYR A 571 25.11 8.34 -12.03
CA TYR A 571 24.04 9.20 -12.51
C TYR A 571 22.67 8.55 -12.37
N VAL A 572 21.69 9.33 -11.95
CA VAL A 572 20.29 8.90 -11.80
C VAL A 572 19.37 9.91 -12.46
N PHE A 573 18.59 9.50 -13.46
CA PHE A 573 17.67 10.39 -14.17
C PHE A 573 16.23 10.00 -13.86
N PHE A 574 15.40 10.97 -13.48
CA PHE A 574 13.96 10.78 -13.29
C PHE A 574 13.20 11.34 -14.50
N LEU A 575 12.90 10.50 -15.48
CA LEU A 575 12.08 10.89 -16.63
C LEU A 575 10.62 11.05 -16.22
N GLY A 576 10.14 10.15 -15.36
CA GLY A 576 8.88 10.30 -14.64
C GLY A 576 9.12 10.56 -13.15
N LEU A 577 8.48 11.59 -12.60
CA LEU A 577 8.51 11.88 -11.17
C LEU A 577 7.49 11.02 -10.42
N PRO A 578 7.83 10.44 -9.26
CA PRO A 578 6.87 9.73 -8.40
C PRO A 578 5.92 10.70 -7.69
N TRP A 579 4.88 10.16 -7.04
CA TRP A 579 3.86 10.96 -6.33
C TRP A 579 4.25 11.35 -4.89
N THR A 580 5.26 10.68 -4.34
CA THR A 580 5.72 10.89 -2.96
C THR A 580 7.23 11.08 -2.91
N PRO A 581 7.73 12.01 -2.07
CA PRO A 581 9.16 12.22 -1.95
C PRO A 581 9.93 10.99 -1.48
N GLY A 582 9.35 10.22 -0.55
CA GLY A 582 9.94 9.00 -0.05
C GLY A 582 10.21 7.97 -1.14
N GLN A 583 9.36 7.88 -2.18
CA GLN A 583 9.62 7.00 -3.33
C GLN A 583 10.80 7.49 -4.17
N GLN A 584 10.94 8.81 -4.34
CA GLN A 584 12.07 9.39 -5.05
C GLN A 584 13.37 9.15 -4.29
N ASP A 585 13.37 9.44 -2.99
CA ASP A 585 14.52 9.25 -2.09
C ASP A 585 14.93 7.76 -2.06
N GLN A 586 13.94 6.86 -1.98
CA GLN A 586 14.16 5.41 -2.06
C GLN A 586 14.77 4.93 -3.38
N ALA A 587 14.47 5.61 -4.49
CA ALA A 587 14.96 5.28 -5.82
C ALA A 587 16.39 5.80 -6.06
N GLU A 588 16.69 7.06 -5.72
CA GLU A 588 18.05 7.61 -5.84
C GLU A 588 19.05 6.94 -4.87
N ASP A 589 18.59 6.52 -3.70
CA ASP A 589 19.40 5.82 -2.70
C ASP A 589 19.79 4.40 -3.11
N ARG A 590 19.30 3.90 -4.25
CA ARG A 590 19.76 2.65 -4.87
C ARG A 590 21.18 2.80 -5.44
N ALA A 591 21.50 3.98 -5.96
CA ALA A 591 22.86 4.35 -6.41
C ALA A 591 23.68 4.95 -5.26
N TYR A 592 23.04 5.73 -4.39
CA TYR A 592 23.69 6.40 -3.26
C TYR A 592 23.67 5.53 -1.99
N ARG A 593 24.51 4.49 -1.93
CA ARG A 593 24.53 3.53 -0.82
C ARG A 593 25.96 3.23 -0.35
N ASN A 594 26.11 2.60 0.82
CA ASN A 594 27.43 2.16 1.30
C ASN A 594 28.16 1.33 0.23
N GLY A 595 29.43 1.64 -0.03
CA GLY A 595 30.22 1.12 -1.15
C GLY A 595 30.27 2.02 -2.39
N GLN A 596 29.48 3.11 -2.43
CA GLN A 596 29.58 4.11 -3.48
C GLN A 596 30.81 5.01 -3.28
N LEU A 597 31.73 4.97 -4.24
CA LEU A 597 33.01 5.71 -4.20
C LEU A 597 33.01 6.96 -5.10
N ARG A 598 31.95 7.16 -5.88
CA ARG A 598 31.77 8.30 -6.79
C ARG A 598 30.65 9.20 -6.29
N MET A 599 30.73 10.47 -6.66
CA MET A 599 29.64 11.41 -6.42
C MET A 599 28.41 10.97 -7.22
N VAL A 600 27.23 11.02 -6.62
CA VAL A 600 25.98 10.66 -7.31
C VAL A 600 25.25 11.92 -7.73
N ILE A 601 25.01 12.06 -9.03
CA ILE A 601 24.29 13.20 -9.62
C ILE A 601 22.90 12.74 -10.06
N VAL A 602 21.87 13.33 -9.45
CA VAL A 602 20.47 13.09 -9.78
C VAL A 602 20.01 14.19 -10.74
N LYS A 603 19.76 13.85 -12.00
CA LYS A 603 19.23 14.80 -13.00
C LYS A 603 17.71 14.67 -13.09
N ILE A 604 17.01 15.80 -13.03
CA ILE A 604 15.54 15.87 -13.07
C ILE A 604 15.13 16.77 -14.24
N PRO A 605 14.91 16.19 -15.44
CA PRO A 605 14.24 16.85 -16.55
C PRO A 605 12.86 17.37 -16.14
N LEU A 606 12.69 18.69 -16.12
CA LEU A 606 11.46 19.37 -15.71
C LEU A 606 10.91 20.19 -16.87
N ILE A 607 9.73 19.79 -17.37
CA ILE A 607 9.07 20.52 -18.45
C ILE A 607 8.30 21.70 -17.85
N GLU A 608 8.70 22.91 -18.20
CA GLU A 608 8.14 24.15 -17.65
C GLU A 608 6.67 24.35 -18.07
N ALA A 609 5.91 25.10 -17.25
CA ALA A 609 4.51 25.42 -17.49
C ALA A 609 3.62 24.19 -17.75
N SER A 610 3.96 23.05 -17.15
CA SER A 610 3.27 21.77 -17.30
C SER A 610 2.94 21.14 -15.94
N ILE A 611 2.22 20.01 -15.95
CA ILE A 611 1.95 19.24 -14.73
C ILE A 611 3.23 18.68 -14.08
N ASP A 612 4.35 18.57 -14.80
CA ASP A 612 5.61 18.12 -14.21
C ASP A 612 6.14 19.14 -13.20
N GLN A 613 6.10 20.43 -13.56
CA GLN A 613 6.48 21.52 -12.66
C GLN A 613 5.59 21.54 -11.41
N GLN A 614 4.27 21.41 -11.59
CA GLN A 614 3.32 21.35 -10.47
C GLN A 614 3.57 20.14 -9.56
N LEU A 615 3.90 18.98 -10.15
CA LEU A 615 4.24 17.78 -9.39
C LEU A 615 5.53 17.97 -8.61
N TRP A 616 6.54 18.63 -9.18
CA TRP A 616 7.78 18.95 -8.49
C TRP A 616 7.57 19.88 -7.29
N GLU A 617 6.80 20.95 -7.47
CA GLU A 617 6.42 21.88 -6.40
C GLU A 617 5.66 21.17 -5.27
N LEU A 618 4.73 20.28 -5.62
CA LEU A 618 4.02 19.43 -4.66
C LEU A 618 4.98 18.52 -3.87
N LEU A 619 5.97 17.92 -4.55
CA LEU A 619 6.98 17.08 -3.89
C LEU A 619 7.85 17.90 -2.93
N LEU A 620 8.24 19.12 -3.30
CA LEU A 620 9.00 20.02 -2.42
C LEU A 620 8.19 20.39 -1.17
N ALA A 621 6.92 20.76 -1.33
CA ALA A 621 6.04 21.06 -0.19
C ALA A 621 5.92 19.86 0.76
N LYS A 622 5.73 18.64 0.23
CA LYS A 622 5.69 17.41 1.04
C LYS A 622 7.03 17.11 1.74
N ARG A 623 8.16 17.36 1.08
CA ARG A 623 9.50 17.19 1.70
C ARG A 623 9.67 18.13 2.88
N GLN A 624 9.26 19.38 2.74
CA GLN A 624 9.38 20.37 3.80
C GLN A 624 8.63 19.93 5.06
N VAL A 625 7.40 19.45 4.91
CA VAL A 625 6.62 18.90 6.03
C VAL A 625 7.36 17.76 6.73
N SER A 626 7.91 16.82 5.95
CA SER A 626 8.66 15.69 6.49
C SER A 626 9.94 16.12 7.21
N LEU A 627 10.66 17.14 6.72
CA LEU A 627 11.89 17.63 7.34
C LEU A 627 11.59 18.32 8.68
N GLU A 628 10.57 19.17 8.74
CA GLU A 628 10.19 19.89 9.96
C GLU A 628 9.78 18.93 11.09
N LEU A 629 9.16 17.80 10.74
CA LEU A 629 8.77 16.75 11.69
C LEU A 629 9.95 15.94 12.23
N ILE A 630 10.91 15.62 11.36
CA ILE A 630 11.87 14.55 11.62
C ILE A 630 13.27 15.07 11.90
N GLU A 631 13.66 16.25 11.40
CA GLU A 631 15.03 16.77 11.49
C GLU A 631 15.22 17.88 12.55
N PRO A 632 16.29 17.87 13.37
CA PRO A 632 16.46 18.82 14.48
C PRO A 632 16.54 20.25 13.97
N GLU A 633 16.07 21.23 14.75
CA GLU A 633 15.98 22.66 14.34
C GLU A 633 17.28 23.19 13.71
N GLY A 634 18.44 22.91 14.31
CA GLY A 634 19.73 23.36 13.78
C GLY A 634 20.12 22.78 12.41
N GLN A 635 19.49 21.69 11.97
CA GLN A 635 19.69 21.10 10.64
C GLN A 635 18.62 21.54 9.63
N GLN A 636 17.46 22.04 10.09
CA GLN A 636 16.34 22.44 9.23
C GLN A 636 16.71 23.61 8.31
N GLU A 637 17.38 24.64 8.83
CA GLU A 637 17.76 25.82 8.03
C GLU A 637 18.75 25.49 6.90
N ALA A 638 19.74 24.63 7.18
CA ALA A 638 20.71 24.20 6.18
C ALA A 638 20.04 23.42 5.04
N LEU A 639 19.03 22.60 5.37
CA LEU A 639 18.29 21.80 4.39
C LEU A 639 17.25 22.60 3.63
N ALA A 640 16.55 23.53 4.29
CA ALA A 640 15.65 24.46 3.64
C ALA A 640 16.41 25.30 2.61
N LYS A 641 17.60 25.81 2.97
CA LYS A 641 18.50 26.50 2.02
C LYS A 641 18.95 25.61 0.86
N THR A 642 19.22 24.32 1.12
CA THR A 642 19.60 23.36 0.06
C THR A 642 18.43 23.03 -0.87
N LEU A 643 17.22 22.89 -0.34
CA LEU A 643 15.99 22.67 -1.13
C LEU A 643 15.62 23.91 -1.96
N LEU A 644 15.76 25.09 -1.40
CA LEU A 644 15.58 26.37 -2.10
C LEU A 644 16.63 26.54 -3.21
N ALA A 645 17.89 26.25 -2.93
CA ALA A 645 18.95 26.25 -3.95
C ALA A 645 18.70 25.22 -5.07
N ALA A 646 18.11 24.06 -4.74
CA ALA A 646 17.69 23.07 -5.73
C ALA A 646 16.44 23.49 -6.53
N SER A 647 15.69 24.50 -6.08
CA SER A 647 14.52 25.05 -6.78
C SER A 647 14.86 26.23 -7.71
N MET A 648 15.92 26.98 -7.39
CA MET A 648 16.43 28.06 -8.23
C MET A 648 17.55 27.50 -9.12
N GLY A 649 17.18 27.02 -10.32
CA GLY A 649 18.17 26.71 -11.34
C GLY A 649 19.01 27.96 -11.64
N HIS A 650 20.32 27.87 -11.39
CA HIS A 650 21.29 28.83 -11.91
C HIS A 650 21.94 28.27 -13.17
#